data_AF-A0A819JXP1-F1
#
_entry.id   AF-A0A819JXP1-F1
#
_cell.length_a   1.000
_cell.length_b   1.000
_cell.length_c   1.000
_cell.angle_alpha   90.00
_cell.angle_beta   90.00
_cell.angle_gamma   90.00
#
_symmetry.space_group_name_H-M   'P 1'
#
loop_
_entity.id
_entity.type
_entity.pdbx_description
1 polymer ?
#
loop_
_entity_poly.entity_id
_entity_poly.type
_entity_poly.pdbx_seq_one_letter_code
_entity_poly.pdbx_strand_id
1 'polypeptide(L)'
;MDSKNHVEQTKKQLSQINDYVVLHNQLESCVSFIKSFHNEKLIVISSIYDASQILLNIASLSQIDSIFIFNWKKVNKEDLVREHSKLIGICDELDLLCLSIKEQIDFLDQNLQTFSFFDQDEHLTKDLSKQTADLLWYQLYHDVLFAFTHDEEAKQEMIHACRSYYRDNVKELEVIEKFENEYRSSEALQWYLKKSFLYKMIKKTLRTKDFDQLYIFRYFMKDLTENFIREHQKMVQSHKEILFVYRGMRLTNDEIEKFKENKGKLVSISGFLTTTTHRSTALNQAMKSSRRTDLIPVLLEIQCTLQHMNNSVIVADSDHFSEFPCEEQKEALFDANVTFRLKSVRMEEKMYLIGMNASNDGQIIKEKYIKDSRRQMEDLSINILFGRLMCDMGQWDQSQHFFERLLNNSNGYNEDLAQVEYSLGEVLQWKGEWNEARKYYDRAHERIINVKPTPMTDLANILFNIGEILCLEGKYEEACDYYERAFAIRKEYYSSTNVDRLRTPNRQRNNLLSHVLEPFWSKYFVGISRWFQSKHQASNVELVEEQLKQIQLQDMCRNLQETSGLQLNKIHLDGYVPIATSLRSLGKILFRQAKYDEAIIFHQQALAMFEKYYQSSHINIAASLDCIAHVLTDNNDYDKALDFCQRAMSIYTRYYPNGHVYIASTLTYIGYILCFQGKHDEALKIHERALAILKKYYPSGHVDIAYSLCGVGKAYLGQGKYDEARIFHEQSLEILQKYLFPGHDGIICILNNIGHIQREQGKYDESLDLHRRALALQEKYYPSYYANIAYTFNRIGNVLIEQKKYDETMKFHECALEMREKYYPNGHVDIAITLINIGRTFCQQQNFDKAIEYHQKALEIQEKYYSSGSVFIADTINGIGHILYDEQKYDTAMTYYGRALLLLEKSYPDDHIETSRTFNFIGSTLYKQKKYDEALQFHQKALTMQEKHAEYAHVDISNSLNSIGNVLYSQRKYDEALDFYQRSLAIREKFHPFAYAGIATVLNNIGLAAYGQRKHDEALNFYQRALTIREKFDAHNHPNIVDSLINIANVLRDQEKFNEAIEFQERALMIREHNYPSDYVNITYNLSNIADMQRWRDEHELSLIYEQNCFLMRLKALPPDHEEIGHSLSNIGQIYENLQKPILALDYYQRALAIYTICLPSSHYNLRIMQLNIERLSEELEIELD
;
A
#
# COMPACT_ATOMS: atom_id res chain seq x y z
N MET A 1 -8.40 -25.34 -42.19
CA MET A 1 -9.59 -24.57 -42.62
C MET A 1 -10.88 -25.11 -41.98
N ASP A 2 -10.97 -26.40 -41.64
CA ASP A 2 -12.18 -27.00 -41.03
C ASP A 2 -12.49 -26.62 -39.57
N SER A 3 -11.59 -25.99 -38.82
CA SER A 3 -11.85 -25.66 -37.40
C SER A 3 -12.67 -24.38 -37.17
N LYS A 4 -12.58 -23.36 -38.04
CA LYS A 4 -13.32 -22.10 -37.86
C LYS A 4 -14.82 -22.24 -38.15
N ASN A 5 -15.19 -22.92 -39.22
CA ASN A 5 -16.60 -23.18 -39.56
C ASN A 5 -17.31 -24.00 -38.49
N HIS A 6 -16.64 -25.00 -37.91
CA HIS A 6 -17.22 -25.81 -36.83
C HIS A 6 -17.33 -25.05 -35.50
N VAL A 7 -16.36 -24.19 -35.15
CA VAL A 7 -16.48 -23.33 -33.95
C VAL A 7 -17.61 -22.32 -34.11
N GLU A 8 -17.80 -21.73 -35.30
CA GLU A 8 -18.93 -20.84 -35.58
C GLU A 8 -20.27 -21.59 -35.58
N GLN A 9 -20.32 -22.81 -36.12
CA GLN A 9 -21.52 -23.66 -36.09
C GLN A 9 -21.88 -24.09 -34.66
N THR A 10 -20.90 -24.52 -33.86
CA THR A 10 -21.06 -24.84 -32.44
C THR A 10 -21.48 -23.61 -31.65
N LYS A 11 -20.87 -22.45 -31.89
CA LYS A 11 -21.29 -21.18 -31.26
C LYS A 11 -22.73 -20.84 -31.64
N LYS A 12 -23.13 -21.02 -32.90
CA LYS A 12 -24.49 -20.77 -33.40
C LYS A 12 -25.54 -21.73 -32.82
N GLN A 13 -25.19 -22.98 -32.56
CA GLN A 13 -26.09 -23.94 -31.90
C GLN A 13 -26.15 -23.71 -30.39
N LEU A 14 -25.02 -23.40 -29.74
CA LEU A 14 -25.00 -23.01 -28.33
C LEU A 14 -25.73 -21.69 -28.08
N SER A 15 -25.67 -20.75 -29.03
CA SER A 15 -26.42 -19.50 -28.96
C SER A 15 -27.94 -19.69 -29.13
N GLN A 16 -28.41 -20.87 -29.56
CA GLN A 16 -29.85 -21.21 -29.49
C GLN A 16 -30.27 -21.68 -28.09
N ILE A 17 -29.31 -21.95 -27.20
CA ILE A 17 -29.51 -22.46 -25.84
C ILE A 17 -29.26 -21.36 -24.81
N ASN A 18 -28.20 -20.56 -25.01
CA ASN A 18 -27.86 -19.42 -24.17
C ASN A 18 -27.20 -18.32 -25.01
N ASP A 19 -27.73 -17.10 -24.96
CA ASP A 19 -27.33 -16.01 -25.86
C ASP A 19 -25.92 -15.44 -25.55
N TYR A 20 -25.37 -15.69 -24.35
CA TYR A 20 -24.03 -15.24 -23.95
C TYR A 20 -22.97 -16.35 -24.04
N VAL A 21 -22.45 -16.57 -25.25
CA VAL A 21 -21.37 -17.54 -25.52
C VAL A 21 -20.08 -16.82 -25.91
N VAL A 22 -19.09 -16.84 -25.02
CA VAL A 22 -17.77 -16.24 -25.25
C VAL A 22 -16.73 -17.34 -25.51
N LEU A 23 -15.92 -17.15 -26.54
CA LEU A 23 -14.84 -18.06 -26.93
C LEU A 23 -13.50 -17.47 -26.49
N HIS A 24 -12.74 -18.23 -25.72
CA HIS A 24 -11.38 -17.88 -25.33
C HIS A 24 -10.39 -18.88 -25.93
N ASN A 25 -9.31 -18.36 -26.52
CA ASN A 25 -8.25 -19.15 -27.13
C ASN A 25 -7.01 -19.28 -26.23
N GLN A 26 -7.00 -18.60 -25.08
CA GLN A 26 -5.89 -18.60 -24.11
C GLN A 26 -6.43 -18.79 -22.69
N LEU A 27 -5.77 -19.63 -21.89
CA LEU A 27 -6.18 -19.98 -20.54
C LEU A 27 -6.17 -18.77 -19.59
N GLU A 28 -5.14 -17.93 -19.63
CA GLU A 28 -5.03 -16.75 -18.75
C GLU A 28 -6.14 -15.73 -18.98
N SER A 29 -6.48 -15.47 -20.25
CA SER A 29 -7.62 -14.63 -20.63
C SER A 29 -8.94 -15.23 -20.14
N CYS A 30 -9.12 -16.55 -20.27
CA CYS A 30 -10.30 -17.25 -19.78
C CYS A 30 -10.42 -17.15 -18.24
N VAL A 31 -9.33 -17.37 -17.49
CA VAL A 31 -9.31 -17.25 -16.03
C VAL A 31 -9.61 -15.82 -15.58
N SER A 32 -9.02 -14.82 -16.23
CA SER A 32 -9.28 -13.40 -15.94
C SER A 32 -10.74 -13.04 -16.20
N PHE A 33 -11.31 -13.52 -17.31
CA PHE A 33 -12.71 -13.32 -17.66
C PHE A 33 -13.66 -14.03 -16.68
N ILE A 34 -13.38 -15.27 -16.27
CA ILE A 34 -14.19 -15.95 -15.24
C ILE A 34 -14.16 -15.17 -13.93
N LYS A 35 -13.00 -14.62 -13.55
CA LYS A 35 -12.83 -13.85 -12.31
C LYS A 35 -13.50 -12.46 -12.35
N SER A 36 -13.81 -11.91 -13.52
CA SER A 36 -14.55 -10.64 -13.61
C SER A 36 -16.03 -10.77 -13.27
N PHE A 37 -16.57 -11.99 -13.20
CA PHE A 37 -17.95 -12.21 -12.75
C PHE A 37 -18.00 -12.37 -11.23
N HIS A 38 -18.84 -11.56 -10.58
CA HIS A 38 -18.99 -11.57 -9.12
C HIS A 38 -20.26 -12.32 -8.67
N ASN A 39 -21.38 -12.19 -9.41
CA ASN A 39 -22.70 -12.72 -9.01
C ASN A 39 -23.33 -13.67 -10.05
N GLU A 40 -22.57 -14.07 -11.08
CA GLU A 40 -23.04 -15.00 -12.12
C GLU A 40 -22.36 -16.36 -12.01
N LYS A 41 -23.08 -17.41 -12.44
CA LYS A 41 -22.55 -18.77 -12.55
C LYS A 41 -22.28 -19.09 -14.01
N LEU A 42 -21.09 -19.61 -14.28
CA LEU A 42 -20.63 -19.93 -15.62
C LEU A 42 -20.64 -21.45 -15.85
N ILE A 43 -21.02 -21.82 -17.06
CA ILE A 43 -20.85 -23.16 -17.61
C ILE A 43 -19.65 -23.09 -18.56
N VAL A 44 -18.62 -23.90 -18.29
CA VAL A 44 -17.41 -23.94 -19.11
C VAL A 44 -17.43 -25.17 -20.00
N ILE A 45 -17.16 -24.96 -21.29
CA ILE A 45 -16.99 -26.04 -22.25
C ILE A 45 -15.51 -26.08 -22.63
N SER A 46 -14.86 -27.21 -22.38
CA SER A 46 -13.44 -27.43 -22.68
C SER A 46 -13.26 -28.49 -23.75
N SER A 47 -12.24 -28.34 -24.57
CA SER A 47 -11.75 -29.41 -25.44
C SER A 47 -11.08 -30.51 -24.61
N ILE A 48 -11.22 -31.77 -25.01
CA ILE A 48 -10.54 -32.88 -24.31
C ILE A 48 -9.00 -32.74 -24.25
N TYR A 49 -8.41 -31.94 -25.13
CA TYR A 49 -6.96 -31.66 -25.14
C TYR A 49 -6.54 -30.72 -23.99
N ASP A 50 -7.38 -29.75 -23.65
CA ASP A 50 -7.11 -28.72 -22.64
C ASP A 50 -7.75 -29.04 -21.28
N ALA A 51 -8.56 -30.10 -21.22
CA ALA A 51 -9.32 -30.51 -20.04
C ALA A 51 -8.47 -30.61 -18.76
N SER A 52 -7.28 -31.20 -18.81
CA SER A 52 -6.42 -31.35 -17.63
C SER A 52 -5.92 -30.02 -17.07
N GLN A 53 -5.50 -29.08 -17.94
CA GLN A 53 -5.03 -27.75 -17.51
C GLN A 53 -6.18 -26.86 -17.03
N ILE A 54 -7.35 -26.95 -17.66
CA ILE A 54 -8.54 -26.23 -17.25
C ILE A 54 -9.03 -26.77 -15.89
N LEU A 55 -9.13 -28.08 -15.71
CA LEU A 55 -9.60 -28.64 -14.44
C LEU A 55 -8.69 -28.28 -13.25
N LEU A 56 -7.36 -28.24 -13.44
CA LEU A 56 -6.41 -27.81 -12.41
C LEU A 56 -6.57 -26.33 -12.00
N ASN A 57 -6.78 -25.43 -12.98
CA ASN A 57 -6.75 -23.98 -12.73
C ASN A 57 -8.11 -23.34 -12.48
N ILE A 58 -9.19 -23.97 -12.96
CA ILE A 58 -10.50 -23.35 -13.11
C ILE A 58 -11.58 -24.08 -12.30
N ALA A 59 -11.46 -25.39 -12.04
CA ALA A 59 -12.54 -26.16 -11.38
C ALA A 59 -12.85 -25.70 -9.94
N SER A 60 -11.85 -25.18 -9.22
CA SER A 60 -12.00 -24.67 -7.85
C SER A 60 -12.65 -23.28 -7.78
N LEU A 61 -12.77 -22.56 -8.89
CA LEU A 61 -13.36 -21.21 -8.90
C LEU A 61 -14.84 -21.25 -8.55
N SER A 62 -15.27 -20.39 -7.62
CA SER A 62 -16.66 -20.35 -7.14
C SER A 62 -17.65 -19.84 -8.19
N GLN A 63 -17.19 -19.08 -9.18
CA GLN A 63 -17.97 -18.59 -10.33
C GLN A 63 -18.40 -19.73 -11.26
N ILE A 64 -17.71 -20.87 -11.25
CA ILE A 64 -18.04 -21.98 -12.12
C ILE A 64 -18.94 -22.96 -11.43
N ASP A 65 -20.06 -23.22 -12.07
CA ASP A 65 -21.01 -24.23 -11.63
C ASP A 65 -20.72 -25.58 -12.28
N SER A 66 -20.56 -25.59 -13.61
CA SER A 66 -20.54 -26.82 -14.41
C SER A 66 -19.45 -26.79 -15.46
N ILE A 67 -18.78 -27.92 -15.67
CA ILE A 67 -17.78 -28.12 -16.71
C ILE A 67 -18.22 -29.27 -17.62
N PHE A 68 -18.19 -29.02 -18.93
CA PHE A 68 -18.39 -30.03 -19.97
C PHE A 68 -17.12 -30.20 -20.78
N ILE A 69 -16.80 -31.44 -21.14
CA ILE A 69 -15.68 -31.74 -22.03
C ILE A 69 -16.23 -32.20 -23.38
N PHE A 70 -15.84 -31.53 -24.45
CA PHE A 70 -16.20 -31.90 -25.81
C PHE A 70 -15.09 -32.77 -26.43
N ASN A 71 -15.44 -34.01 -26.78
CA ASN A 71 -14.54 -35.06 -27.25
C ASN A 71 -14.83 -35.47 -28.69
N TRP A 72 -14.57 -34.54 -29.62
CA TRP A 72 -14.83 -34.73 -31.05
C TRP A 72 -14.12 -35.94 -31.69
N LYS A 73 -12.94 -36.33 -31.18
CA LYS A 73 -12.13 -37.42 -31.76
C LYS A 73 -12.22 -38.75 -31.00
N LYS A 74 -13.16 -38.88 -30.06
CA LYS A 74 -13.36 -40.10 -29.24
C LYS A 74 -12.07 -40.60 -28.57
N VAL A 75 -11.29 -39.67 -28.02
CA VAL A 75 -10.09 -40.01 -27.24
C VAL A 75 -10.54 -40.55 -25.89
N ASN A 76 -10.11 -41.76 -25.53
CA ASN A 76 -10.53 -42.41 -24.29
C ASN A 76 -9.74 -41.87 -23.09
N LYS A 77 -10.44 -41.14 -22.21
CA LYS A 77 -9.92 -40.67 -20.91
C LYS A 77 -11.04 -40.73 -19.87
N GLU A 78 -11.48 -41.93 -19.51
CA GLU A 78 -12.54 -42.14 -18.51
C GLU A 78 -12.11 -41.75 -17.08
N ASP A 79 -10.81 -41.66 -16.80
CA ASP A 79 -10.27 -41.38 -15.46
C ASP A 79 -10.52 -39.94 -14.97
N LEU A 80 -10.72 -38.96 -15.87
CA LEU A 80 -10.90 -37.54 -15.52
C LEU A 80 -12.23 -37.21 -14.84
N VAL A 81 -13.26 -38.03 -15.01
CA VAL A 81 -14.63 -37.74 -14.51
C VAL A 81 -14.75 -37.98 -13.00
N ARG A 82 -13.90 -38.84 -12.42
CA ARG A 82 -14.03 -39.24 -11.00
C ARG A 82 -13.36 -38.26 -10.01
N GLU A 83 -12.46 -37.40 -10.48
CA GLU A 83 -11.66 -36.54 -9.60
C GLU A 83 -12.28 -35.15 -9.35
N HIS A 84 -13.24 -34.69 -10.17
CA HIS A 84 -13.78 -33.33 -10.10
C HIS A 84 -15.31 -33.27 -10.06
N SER A 85 -15.89 -32.83 -8.93
CA SER A 85 -17.35 -32.84 -8.69
C SER A 85 -18.18 -31.95 -9.62
N LYS A 86 -17.58 -30.90 -10.20
CA LYS A 86 -18.23 -29.98 -11.15
C LYS A 86 -18.18 -30.43 -12.61
N LEU A 87 -17.47 -31.52 -12.91
CA LEU A 87 -17.40 -32.09 -14.26
C LEU A 87 -18.63 -32.96 -14.52
N ILE A 88 -19.51 -32.50 -15.41
CA ILE A 88 -20.82 -33.13 -15.64
C ILE A 88 -20.74 -34.30 -16.62
N GLY A 89 -19.85 -34.22 -17.60
CA GLY A 89 -19.68 -35.30 -18.57
C GLY A 89 -18.79 -34.94 -19.75
N ILE A 90 -18.37 -36.00 -20.45
CA ILE A 90 -17.64 -35.94 -21.70
C ILE A 90 -18.64 -36.27 -22.82
N CYS A 91 -18.84 -35.34 -23.75
CA CYS A 91 -19.76 -35.50 -24.88
C CYS A 91 -18.97 -35.61 -26.18
N ASP A 92 -19.26 -36.63 -26.99
CA ASP A 92 -18.65 -36.86 -28.30
C ASP A 92 -19.51 -36.35 -29.48
N GLU A 93 -20.80 -36.08 -29.24
CA GLU A 93 -21.74 -35.49 -30.20
C GLU A 93 -22.22 -34.10 -29.76
N LEU A 94 -22.32 -33.17 -30.72
CA LEU A 94 -22.67 -31.77 -30.47
C LEU A 94 -24.14 -31.62 -30.02
N ASP A 95 -25.06 -32.39 -30.59
CA ASP A 95 -26.47 -32.39 -30.19
C ASP A 95 -26.65 -32.91 -28.75
N LEU A 96 -25.87 -33.91 -28.36
CA LEU A 96 -25.88 -34.48 -27.00
C LEU A 96 -25.26 -33.52 -25.97
N LEU A 97 -24.21 -32.79 -26.36
CA LEU A 97 -23.62 -31.71 -25.56
C LEU A 97 -24.65 -30.59 -25.34
N CYS A 98 -25.28 -30.13 -26.43
CA CYS A 98 -26.32 -29.11 -26.41
C CYS A 98 -27.49 -29.52 -25.50
N LEU A 99 -27.99 -30.74 -25.65
CA LEU A 99 -29.07 -31.27 -24.83
C LEU A 99 -28.67 -31.37 -23.35
N SER A 100 -27.45 -31.84 -23.05
CA SER A 100 -26.94 -31.94 -21.68
C SER A 100 -26.72 -30.56 -21.03
N ILE A 101 -26.25 -29.57 -21.80
CA ILE A 101 -26.13 -28.18 -21.33
C ILE A 101 -27.51 -27.61 -21.04
N LYS A 102 -28.49 -27.84 -21.92
CA LYS A 102 -29.87 -27.40 -21.73
C LYS A 102 -30.49 -28.02 -20.48
N GLU A 103 -30.35 -29.34 -20.29
CA GLU A 103 -30.77 -30.04 -19.07
C GLU A 103 -30.12 -29.43 -17.82
N GLN A 104 -28.84 -29.06 -17.91
CA GLN A 104 -28.13 -28.45 -16.79
C GLN A 104 -28.57 -27.01 -16.53
N ILE A 105 -28.83 -26.21 -17.56
CA ILE A 105 -29.40 -24.86 -17.41
C ILE A 105 -30.79 -24.96 -16.77
N ASP A 106 -31.65 -25.87 -17.24
CA ASP A 106 -32.97 -26.09 -16.66
C ASP A 106 -32.89 -26.57 -15.20
N PHE A 107 -31.90 -27.41 -14.87
CA PHE A 107 -31.61 -27.85 -13.49
C PHE A 107 -31.12 -26.68 -12.62
N LEU A 108 -30.24 -25.84 -13.16
CA LEU A 108 -29.70 -24.67 -12.49
C LEU A 108 -30.78 -23.64 -12.23
N ASP A 109 -31.59 -23.30 -13.22
CA ASP A 109 -32.71 -22.39 -13.07
C ASP A 109 -33.71 -22.90 -12.04
N GLN A 110 -33.85 -24.21 -11.82
CA GLN A 110 -34.72 -24.77 -10.78
C GLN A 110 -34.09 -24.76 -9.37
N ASN A 111 -32.77 -24.85 -9.25
CA ASN A 111 -32.07 -25.00 -7.96
C ASN A 111 -31.27 -23.76 -7.51
N LEU A 112 -31.05 -22.77 -8.38
CA LEU A 112 -30.33 -21.53 -8.05
C LEU A 112 -31.18 -20.66 -7.12
N GLN A 113 -30.87 -20.74 -5.83
CA GLN A 113 -31.42 -19.88 -4.80
C GLN A 113 -30.30 -19.48 -3.86
N THR A 114 -30.14 -18.17 -3.60
CA THR A 114 -29.17 -17.71 -2.62
C THR A 114 -29.87 -17.44 -1.30
N PHE A 115 -29.26 -17.94 -0.22
CA PHE A 115 -29.74 -17.82 1.15
C PHE A 115 -28.80 -16.92 1.92
N SER A 116 -29.35 -15.89 2.56
CA SER A 116 -28.63 -15.01 3.47
C SER A 116 -29.14 -15.21 4.89
N PHE A 117 -28.22 -15.35 5.85
CA PHE A 117 -28.54 -15.66 7.26
C PHE A 117 -28.25 -14.47 8.16
N PHE A 118 -29.13 -14.18 9.13
CA PHE A 118 -29.05 -13.00 9.99
C PHE A 118 -29.39 -13.32 11.44
N ASP A 119 -28.62 -12.77 12.39
CA ASP A 119 -28.89 -12.94 13.82
C ASP A 119 -29.97 -11.95 14.29
N GLN A 120 -30.88 -12.44 15.13
CA GLN A 120 -31.98 -11.63 15.63
C GLN A 120 -31.51 -10.63 16.69
N ASP A 121 -30.44 -10.87 17.46
CA ASP A 121 -30.06 -9.94 18.54
C ASP A 121 -29.14 -8.80 18.07
N GLU A 122 -28.68 -8.84 16.82
CA GLU A 122 -27.71 -7.88 16.27
C GLU A 122 -28.29 -6.50 15.95
N HIS A 123 -29.60 -6.40 15.70
CA HIS A 123 -30.24 -5.13 15.37
C HIS A 123 -30.21 -4.12 16.51
N LEU A 124 -29.97 -4.51 17.77
CA LEU A 124 -30.06 -3.63 18.94
C LEU A 124 -28.88 -2.67 19.13
N THR A 125 -27.73 -2.92 18.49
CA THR A 125 -26.48 -2.15 18.74
C THR A 125 -25.64 -1.87 17.49
N LYS A 126 -26.06 -2.30 16.30
CA LYS A 126 -25.22 -2.32 15.08
C LYS A 126 -25.82 -1.53 13.90
N ASP A 127 -24.94 -1.17 12.97
CA ASP A 127 -25.28 -0.53 11.69
C ASP A 127 -25.96 -1.53 10.74
N LEU A 128 -27.27 -1.38 10.56
CA LEU A 128 -28.12 -2.28 9.78
C LEU A 128 -27.82 -2.23 8.27
N SER A 129 -27.30 -1.11 7.78
CA SER A 129 -26.98 -0.92 6.36
C SER A 129 -25.90 -1.86 5.86
N LYS A 130 -25.01 -2.33 6.75
CA LYS A 130 -23.84 -3.16 6.39
C LYS A 130 -24.04 -4.66 6.61
N GLN A 131 -24.83 -5.04 7.61
CA GLN A 131 -24.98 -6.46 7.99
C GLN A 131 -26.25 -7.11 7.42
N THR A 132 -27.35 -6.34 7.36
CA THR A 132 -28.62 -6.80 6.79
C THR A 132 -28.91 -6.12 5.45
N ALA A 133 -27.88 -5.58 4.80
CA ALA A 133 -28.00 -4.83 3.55
C ALA A 133 -28.78 -5.62 2.50
N ASP A 134 -28.45 -6.90 2.35
CA ASP A 134 -29.09 -7.78 1.38
C ASP A 134 -30.59 -7.95 1.62
N LEU A 135 -31.00 -8.08 2.88
CA LEU A 135 -32.39 -8.19 3.30
C LEU A 135 -33.11 -6.86 3.08
N LEU A 136 -32.51 -5.76 3.55
CA LEU A 136 -33.05 -4.41 3.43
C LEU A 136 -33.22 -3.99 1.97
N TRP A 137 -32.33 -4.45 1.08
CA TRP A 137 -32.37 -4.11 -0.33
C TRP A 137 -33.66 -4.58 -1.00
N TYR A 138 -34.05 -5.85 -0.84
CA TYR A 138 -35.32 -6.34 -1.40
C TYR A 138 -36.52 -5.66 -0.73
N GLN A 139 -36.46 -5.55 0.60
CA GLN A 139 -37.51 -4.96 1.44
C GLN A 139 -37.82 -3.50 1.06
N LEU A 140 -36.78 -2.69 0.78
CA LEU A 140 -36.92 -1.31 0.35
C LEU A 140 -37.23 -1.20 -1.14
N TYR A 141 -36.63 -2.04 -1.99
CA TYR A 141 -36.91 -2.06 -3.43
C TYR A 141 -38.41 -2.27 -3.71
N HIS A 142 -39.05 -3.17 -2.96
CA HIS A 142 -40.49 -3.38 -3.05
C HIS A 142 -41.30 -2.10 -2.80
N ASP A 143 -40.90 -1.30 -1.80
CA ASP A 143 -41.58 -0.05 -1.48
C ASP A 143 -41.29 1.04 -2.53
N VAL A 144 -40.05 1.09 -3.05
CA VAL A 144 -39.61 1.99 -4.12
C VAL A 144 -40.34 1.71 -5.45
N LEU A 145 -40.64 0.44 -5.75
CA LEU A 145 -41.31 0.04 -6.99
C LEU A 145 -42.66 0.74 -7.19
N PHE A 146 -43.40 1.00 -6.12
CA PHE A 146 -44.69 1.69 -6.18
C PHE A 146 -44.56 3.18 -6.50
N ALA A 147 -43.40 3.79 -6.22
CA ALA A 147 -43.12 5.16 -6.59
C ALA A 147 -42.86 5.31 -8.09
N PHE A 148 -42.37 4.26 -8.77
CA PHE A 148 -42.07 4.30 -10.20
C PHE A 148 -43.29 4.51 -11.10
N THR A 149 -43.05 5.25 -12.20
CA THR A 149 -44.06 5.47 -13.25
C THR A 149 -44.49 4.14 -13.86
N HIS A 150 -45.79 4.02 -14.04
CA HIS A 150 -46.45 2.85 -14.63
C HIS A 150 -47.28 3.33 -15.82
N ASP A 151 -46.56 3.69 -16.88
CA ASP A 151 -47.09 4.23 -18.13
C ASP A 151 -46.68 3.35 -19.32
N GLU A 152 -47.29 3.62 -20.47
CA GLU A 152 -46.98 2.90 -21.71
C GLU A 152 -45.52 3.08 -22.16
N GLU A 153 -44.87 4.18 -21.78
CA GLU A 153 -43.44 4.39 -22.03
C GLU A 153 -42.59 3.37 -21.28
N ALA A 154 -42.87 3.13 -19.99
CA ALA A 154 -42.21 2.08 -19.21
C ALA A 154 -42.45 0.68 -19.79
N LYS A 155 -43.66 0.39 -20.29
CA LYS A 155 -43.96 -0.87 -20.98
C LYS A 155 -43.13 -1.02 -22.25
N GLN A 156 -43.01 0.04 -23.05
CA GLN A 156 -42.26 0.03 -24.31
C GLN A 156 -40.74 -0.05 -24.09
N GLU A 157 -40.19 0.63 -23.09
CA GLU A 157 -38.79 0.54 -22.69
C GLU A 157 -38.43 -0.91 -22.32
N MET A 158 -39.27 -1.57 -21.52
CA MET A 158 -39.13 -2.99 -21.16
C MET A 158 -39.15 -3.89 -22.40
N ILE A 159 -40.13 -3.72 -23.30
CA ILE A 159 -40.25 -4.53 -24.52
C ILE A 159 -39.02 -4.33 -25.42
N HIS A 160 -38.54 -3.09 -25.56
CA HIS A 160 -37.34 -2.80 -26.34
C HIS A 160 -36.11 -3.49 -25.76
N ALA A 161 -35.92 -3.43 -24.45
CA ALA A 161 -34.82 -4.12 -23.77
C ALA A 161 -34.92 -5.65 -23.95
N CYS A 162 -36.12 -6.23 -23.85
CA CYS A 162 -36.34 -7.65 -24.11
C CYS A 162 -36.03 -8.03 -25.57
N ARG A 163 -36.46 -7.22 -26.56
CA ARG A 163 -36.12 -7.44 -27.98
C ARG A 163 -34.62 -7.36 -28.25
N SER A 164 -33.93 -6.42 -27.60
CA SER A 164 -32.49 -6.30 -27.71
C SER A 164 -31.77 -7.49 -27.07
N TYR A 165 -32.26 -7.98 -25.94
CA TYR A 165 -31.68 -9.13 -25.25
C TYR A 165 -31.87 -10.43 -26.07
N TYR A 166 -33.06 -10.64 -26.63
CA TYR A 166 -33.41 -11.84 -27.40
C TYR A 166 -33.28 -11.65 -28.93
N ARG A 167 -32.41 -10.75 -29.40
CA ARG A 167 -32.32 -10.34 -30.81
C ARG A 167 -32.14 -11.50 -31.80
N ASP A 168 -31.43 -12.54 -31.38
CA ASP A 168 -31.11 -13.71 -32.20
C ASP A 168 -32.03 -14.92 -31.92
N ASN A 169 -33.01 -14.80 -31.02
CA ASN A 169 -33.92 -15.87 -30.62
C ASN A 169 -35.34 -15.64 -31.15
N VAL A 170 -35.60 -16.17 -32.35
CA VAL A 170 -36.88 -16.03 -33.07
C VAL A 170 -38.09 -16.46 -32.22
N LYS A 171 -37.96 -17.53 -31.42
CA LYS A 171 -39.06 -18.06 -30.61
C LYS A 171 -39.44 -17.11 -29.47
N GLU A 172 -38.45 -16.57 -28.76
CA GLU A 172 -38.73 -15.62 -27.67
C GLU A 172 -39.20 -14.27 -28.24
N LEU A 173 -38.74 -13.86 -29.44
CA LEU A 173 -39.26 -12.67 -30.13
C LEU A 173 -40.75 -12.77 -30.49
N GLU A 174 -41.21 -13.93 -30.98
CA GLU A 174 -42.65 -14.18 -31.21
C GLU A 174 -43.48 -14.08 -29.91
N VAL A 175 -42.94 -14.59 -28.80
CA VAL A 175 -43.58 -14.49 -27.49
C VAL A 175 -43.60 -13.05 -26.96
N ILE A 176 -42.55 -12.26 -27.23
CA ILE A 176 -42.50 -10.83 -26.90
C ILE A 176 -43.52 -10.04 -27.72
N GLU A 177 -43.68 -10.32 -29.01
CA GLU A 177 -44.72 -9.70 -29.85
C GLU A 177 -46.12 -10.04 -29.36
N LYS A 178 -46.34 -11.29 -28.95
CA LYS A 178 -47.61 -11.69 -28.33
C LYS A 178 -47.86 -10.96 -27.02
N PHE A 179 -46.83 -10.84 -26.17
CA PHE A 179 -46.91 -10.09 -24.93
C PHE A 179 -47.25 -8.61 -25.16
N GLU A 180 -46.59 -7.94 -26.10
CA GLU A 180 -46.84 -6.52 -26.41
C GLU A 180 -48.32 -6.25 -26.74
N ASN A 181 -48.91 -7.13 -27.55
CA ASN A 181 -50.27 -6.98 -28.08
C ASN A 181 -51.37 -7.47 -27.13
N GLU A 182 -51.13 -8.53 -26.36
CA GLU A 182 -52.17 -9.21 -25.58
C GLU A 182 -52.08 -8.96 -24.06
N TYR A 183 -50.96 -8.47 -23.54
CA TYR A 183 -50.74 -8.36 -22.09
C TYR A 183 -51.71 -7.41 -21.39
N ARG A 184 -52.24 -7.88 -20.25
CA ARG A 184 -53.05 -7.09 -19.31
C ARG A 184 -52.44 -7.15 -17.91
N SER A 185 -52.44 -6.03 -17.20
CA SER A 185 -51.87 -5.92 -15.84
C SER A 185 -52.46 -6.93 -14.85
N SER A 186 -53.73 -7.32 -14.99
CA SER A 186 -54.37 -8.36 -14.15
C SER A 186 -53.88 -9.80 -14.42
N GLU A 187 -53.06 -10.02 -15.44
CA GLU A 187 -52.54 -11.33 -15.85
C GLU A 187 -51.04 -11.46 -15.60
N ALA A 188 -50.41 -10.51 -14.91
CA ALA A 188 -48.97 -10.50 -14.64
C ALA A 188 -48.46 -11.80 -14.02
N LEU A 189 -49.18 -12.34 -13.03
CA LEU A 189 -48.84 -13.60 -12.38
C LEU A 189 -48.89 -14.78 -13.36
N GLN A 190 -49.88 -14.84 -14.25
CA GLN A 190 -49.98 -15.88 -15.29
C GLN A 190 -48.78 -15.80 -16.25
N TRP A 191 -48.44 -14.60 -16.72
CA TRP A 191 -47.31 -14.40 -17.62
C TRP A 191 -45.96 -14.75 -17.00
N TYR A 192 -45.79 -14.51 -15.70
CA TYR A 192 -44.61 -14.93 -14.95
C TYR A 192 -44.55 -16.46 -14.79
N LEU A 193 -45.68 -17.11 -14.46
CA LEU A 193 -45.76 -18.57 -14.26
C LEU A 193 -45.62 -19.38 -15.55
N LYS A 194 -45.84 -18.78 -16.73
CA LYS A 194 -45.61 -19.40 -18.05
C LYS A 194 -44.14 -19.77 -18.34
N LYS A 195 -43.19 -19.45 -17.44
CA LYS A 195 -41.74 -19.71 -17.59
C LYS A 195 -41.18 -19.17 -18.92
N SER A 196 -41.69 -18.01 -19.33
CA SER A 196 -41.33 -17.28 -20.56
C SER A 196 -40.06 -16.44 -20.39
N PHE A 197 -39.72 -15.63 -21.39
CA PHE A 197 -38.63 -14.65 -21.33
C PHE A 197 -38.64 -13.78 -20.05
N LEU A 198 -39.82 -13.40 -19.55
CA LEU A 198 -39.98 -12.58 -18.33
C LEU A 198 -39.51 -13.31 -17.08
N TYR A 199 -39.86 -14.59 -16.93
CA TYR A 199 -39.42 -15.41 -15.80
C TYR A 199 -37.90 -15.46 -15.72
N LYS A 200 -37.23 -15.73 -16.85
CA LYS A 200 -35.77 -15.85 -16.93
C LYS A 200 -35.09 -14.52 -16.61
N MET A 201 -35.51 -13.42 -17.25
CA MET A 201 -34.88 -12.11 -17.06
C MET A 201 -35.11 -11.58 -15.65
N ILE A 202 -36.33 -11.60 -15.13
CA ILE A 202 -36.63 -11.08 -13.78
C ILE A 202 -35.89 -11.88 -12.72
N LYS A 203 -35.86 -13.22 -12.84
CA LYS A 203 -35.13 -14.07 -11.90
C LYS A 203 -33.63 -13.79 -11.92
N LYS A 204 -33.04 -13.63 -13.11
CA LYS A 204 -31.63 -13.24 -13.26
C LYS A 204 -31.38 -11.89 -12.59
N THR A 205 -32.20 -10.89 -12.91
CA THR A 205 -32.04 -9.51 -12.46
C THR A 205 -32.19 -9.37 -10.95
N LEU A 206 -33.18 -10.03 -10.33
CA LEU A 206 -33.33 -10.05 -8.87
C LEU A 206 -32.12 -10.71 -8.20
N ARG A 207 -31.59 -11.80 -8.77
CA ARG A 207 -30.41 -12.49 -8.25
C ARG A 207 -29.14 -11.63 -8.33
N THR A 208 -28.93 -10.92 -9.44
CA THR A 208 -27.75 -10.06 -9.63
C THR A 208 -27.85 -8.74 -8.90
N LYS A 209 -29.06 -8.37 -8.42
CA LYS A 209 -29.37 -7.06 -7.84
C LYS A 209 -28.98 -5.92 -8.77
N ASP A 210 -29.22 -6.13 -10.06
CA ASP A 210 -28.98 -5.13 -11.10
C ASP A 210 -30.16 -4.16 -11.11
N PHE A 211 -30.00 -3.02 -10.42
CA PHE A 211 -31.06 -2.03 -10.32
C PHE A 211 -31.46 -1.45 -11.68
N ASP A 212 -30.51 -1.26 -12.60
CA ASP A 212 -30.81 -0.70 -13.92
C ASP A 212 -31.75 -1.59 -14.72
N GLN A 213 -31.51 -2.90 -14.68
CA GLN A 213 -32.42 -3.87 -15.28
C GLN A 213 -33.76 -3.92 -14.54
N LEU A 214 -33.77 -3.87 -13.19
CA LEU A 214 -35.04 -3.85 -12.43
C LEU A 214 -35.89 -2.62 -12.74
N TYR A 215 -35.26 -1.47 -12.96
CA TYR A 215 -35.94 -0.26 -13.35
C TYR A 215 -36.57 -0.38 -14.75
N ILE A 216 -35.88 -1.02 -15.70
CA ILE A 216 -36.46 -1.34 -17.02
C ILE A 216 -37.71 -2.22 -16.85
N PHE A 217 -37.66 -3.22 -15.96
CA PHE A 217 -38.79 -4.11 -15.67
C PHE A 217 -39.87 -3.52 -14.73
N ARG A 218 -39.79 -2.24 -14.35
CA ARG A 218 -40.69 -1.62 -13.36
C ARG A 218 -42.17 -1.78 -13.67
N TYR A 219 -42.55 -1.71 -14.95
CA TYR A 219 -43.94 -1.83 -15.39
C TYR A 219 -44.52 -3.19 -14.99
N PHE A 220 -43.87 -4.27 -15.44
CA PHE A 220 -44.31 -5.63 -15.16
C PHE A 220 -44.12 -6.03 -13.70
N MET A 221 -43.03 -5.59 -13.05
CA MET A 221 -42.77 -5.88 -11.64
C MET A 221 -43.87 -5.28 -10.74
N LYS A 222 -44.32 -4.05 -11.01
CA LYS A 222 -45.39 -3.41 -10.24
C LYS A 222 -46.71 -4.20 -10.39
N ASP A 223 -47.07 -4.54 -11.62
CA ASP A 223 -48.25 -5.37 -11.90
C ASP A 223 -48.15 -6.73 -11.18
N LEU A 224 -46.99 -7.38 -11.26
CA LEU A 224 -46.75 -8.67 -10.62
C LEU A 224 -46.94 -8.58 -9.11
N THR A 225 -46.33 -7.59 -8.44
CA THR A 225 -46.46 -7.37 -7.00
C THR A 225 -47.90 -7.05 -6.58
N GLU A 226 -48.64 -6.24 -7.35
CA GLU A 226 -50.05 -5.99 -7.07
C GLU A 226 -50.91 -7.26 -7.17
N ASN A 227 -50.66 -8.10 -8.17
CA ASN A 227 -51.34 -9.39 -8.31
C ASN A 227 -51.05 -10.30 -7.11
N PHE A 228 -49.79 -10.36 -6.66
CA PHE A 228 -49.40 -11.09 -5.45
C PHE A 228 -50.18 -10.63 -4.21
N ILE A 229 -50.29 -9.32 -3.99
CA ILE A 229 -51.04 -8.75 -2.86
C ILE A 229 -52.52 -9.15 -2.93
N ARG A 230 -53.14 -9.05 -4.12
CA ARG A 230 -54.56 -9.40 -4.32
C ARG A 230 -54.82 -10.89 -4.04
N GLU A 231 -53.98 -11.79 -4.53
CA GLU A 231 -54.15 -13.23 -4.30
C GLU A 231 -53.91 -13.60 -2.84
N HIS A 232 -52.92 -13.00 -2.18
CA HIS A 232 -52.70 -13.20 -0.75
C HIS A 232 -53.90 -12.78 0.10
N GLN A 233 -54.53 -11.64 -0.21
CA GLN A 233 -55.73 -11.18 0.49
C GLN A 233 -56.90 -12.17 0.35
N LYS A 234 -57.09 -12.76 -0.84
CA LYS A 234 -58.10 -13.81 -1.06
C LYS A 234 -57.81 -15.05 -0.21
N MET A 235 -56.55 -15.46 -0.10
CA MET A 235 -56.15 -16.61 0.75
C MET A 235 -56.42 -16.35 2.23
N VAL A 236 -56.11 -15.17 2.75
CA VAL A 236 -56.36 -14.82 4.17
C VAL A 236 -57.86 -14.85 4.49
N GLN A 237 -58.72 -14.43 3.55
CA GLN A 237 -60.18 -14.48 3.69
C GLN A 237 -60.75 -15.92 3.73
N SER A 238 -60.00 -16.92 3.24
CA SER A 238 -60.43 -18.33 3.21
C SER A 238 -60.32 -19.08 4.56
N HIS A 239 -59.98 -18.40 5.66
CA HIS A 239 -59.94 -18.92 7.05
C HIS A 239 -58.96 -20.09 7.32
N LYS A 240 -57.95 -20.35 6.48
CA LYS A 240 -56.86 -21.27 6.81
C LYS A 240 -55.90 -20.61 7.81
N GLU A 241 -55.84 -21.11 9.05
CA GLU A 241 -54.93 -20.57 10.09
C GLU A 241 -53.45 -20.87 9.85
N ILE A 242 -53.13 -22.09 9.39
CA ILE A 242 -51.76 -22.57 9.16
C ILE A 242 -51.68 -23.22 7.77
N LEU A 243 -50.70 -22.79 6.98
CA LEU A 243 -50.37 -23.34 5.68
C LEU A 243 -48.98 -23.99 5.73
N PHE A 244 -48.89 -25.27 5.37
CA PHE A 244 -47.62 -25.97 5.18
C PHE A 244 -47.31 -26.04 3.69
N VAL A 245 -46.09 -25.62 3.33
CA VAL A 245 -45.57 -25.71 1.97
C VAL A 245 -44.18 -26.31 1.97
N TYR A 246 -43.85 -26.95 0.87
CA TYR A 246 -42.68 -27.78 0.71
C TYR A 246 -41.91 -27.36 -0.54
N ARG A 247 -40.58 -27.40 -0.47
CA ARG A 247 -39.73 -27.21 -1.64
C ARG A 247 -38.62 -28.24 -1.66
N GLY A 248 -38.60 -29.07 -2.70
CA GLY A 248 -37.48 -29.94 -2.99
C GLY A 248 -36.40 -29.21 -3.78
N MET A 249 -35.16 -29.32 -3.32
CA MET A 249 -33.99 -28.77 -3.99
C MET A 249 -32.76 -29.62 -3.68
N ARG A 250 -31.60 -29.26 -4.23
CA ARG A 250 -30.32 -29.89 -3.89
C ARG A 250 -29.29 -28.83 -3.52
N LEU A 251 -28.58 -29.04 -2.42
CA LEU A 251 -27.59 -28.11 -1.88
C LEU A 251 -26.21 -28.78 -1.77
N THR A 252 -25.14 -27.99 -1.78
CA THR A 252 -23.79 -28.47 -1.50
C THR A 252 -23.60 -28.73 0.01
N ASN A 253 -22.57 -29.50 0.37
CA ASN A 253 -22.20 -29.69 1.77
C ASN A 253 -21.93 -28.35 2.48
N ASP A 254 -21.23 -27.42 1.84
CA ASP A 254 -20.92 -26.10 2.42
C ASP A 254 -22.19 -25.29 2.73
N GLU A 255 -23.18 -25.35 1.84
CA GLU A 255 -24.48 -24.70 2.06
C GLU A 255 -25.23 -25.34 3.23
N ILE A 256 -25.22 -26.66 3.32
CA ILE A 256 -25.85 -27.40 4.42
C ILE A 256 -25.18 -27.09 5.77
N GLU A 257 -23.84 -26.99 5.82
CA GLU A 257 -23.13 -26.57 7.03
C GLU A 257 -23.53 -25.15 7.44
N LYS A 258 -23.68 -24.20 6.51
CA LYS A 258 -24.21 -22.86 6.82
C LYS A 258 -25.60 -22.93 7.45
N PHE A 259 -26.49 -23.79 6.96
CA PHE A 259 -27.80 -24.01 7.59
C PHE A 259 -27.65 -24.59 9.01
N LYS A 260 -26.73 -25.52 9.25
CA LYS A 260 -26.49 -26.08 10.60
C LYS A 260 -25.97 -25.03 11.57
N GLU A 261 -25.00 -24.22 11.16
CA GLU A 261 -24.38 -23.16 11.97
C GLU A 261 -25.37 -22.05 12.36
N ASN A 262 -26.37 -21.78 11.51
CA ASN A 262 -27.31 -20.68 11.67
C ASN A 262 -28.69 -21.13 12.19
N LYS A 263 -28.77 -22.28 12.87
CA LYS A 263 -30.02 -22.75 13.49
C LYS A 263 -30.57 -21.71 14.48
N GLY A 264 -31.86 -21.37 14.34
CA GLY A 264 -32.55 -20.37 15.16
C GLY A 264 -32.54 -18.95 14.58
N LYS A 265 -31.67 -18.68 13.59
CA LYS A 265 -31.51 -17.38 12.95
C LYS A 265 -32.52 -17.14 11.82
N LEU A 266 -32.55 -15.91 11.32
CA LEU A 266 -33.35 -15.50 10.17
C LEU A 266 -32.65 -15.87 8.87
N VAL A 267 -33.45 -16.22 7.87
CA VAL A 267 -33.06 -16.58 6.51
C VAL A 267 -33.84 -15.69 5.56
N SER A 268 -33.14 -14.93 4.73
CA SER A 268 -33.69 -14.26 3.56
C SER A 268 -33.31 -15.02 2.31
N ILE A 269 -34.18 -14.96 1.31
CA ILE A 269 -34.03 -15.64 0.03
C ILE A 269 -34.00 -14.59 -1.06
N SER A 270 -33.08 -14.73 -2.02
CA SER A 270 -33.04 -13.84 -3.18
C SER A 270 -34.23 -14.09 -4.13
N GLY A 271 -35.11 -13.10 -4.29
CA GLY A 271 -36.20 -13.16 -5.25
C GLY A 271 -37.33 -14.13 -4.87
N PHE A 272 -38.22 -14.40 -5.83
CA PHE A 272 -39.42 -15.22 -5.61
C PHE A 272 -39.09 -16.69 -5.30
N LEU A 273 -39.74 -17.27 -4.28
CA LEU A 273 -39.61 -18.69 -3.92
C LEU A 273 -40.85 -19.48 -4.36
N THR A 274 -40.66 -20.38 -5.33
CA THR A 274 -41.67 -21.37 -5.74
C THR A 274 -41.69 -22.54 -4.76
N THR A 275 -42.86 -22.90 -4.23
CA THR A 275 -43.09 -24.03 -3.31
C THR A 275 -44.33 -24.82 -3.74
N THR A 276 -44.62 -25.94 -3.08
CA THR A 276 -45.84 -26.73 -3.32
C THR A 276 -46.51 -27.12 -2.01
N THR A 277 -47.84 -27.22 -2.01
CA THR A 277 -48.61 -27.71 -0.85
C THR A 277 -48.53 -29.24 -0.70
N HIS A 278 -48.05 -29.95 -1.72
CA HIS A 278 -47.92 -31.42 -1.71
C HIS A 278 -46.49 -31.87 -1.41
N ARG A 279 -46.29 -32.46 -0.23
CA ARG A 279 -44.98 -32.98 0.20
C ARG A 279 -44.41 -34.01 -0.78
N SER A 280 -45.23 -34.89 -1.35
CA SER A 280 -44.80 -35.91 -2.32
C SER A 280 -44.19 -35.30 -3.59
N THR A 281 -44.82 -34.26 -4.15
CA THR A 281 -44.32 -33.54 -5.32
C THR A 281 -42.97 -32.87 -5.04
N ALA A 282 -42.82 -32.21 -3.88
CA ALA A 282 -41.55 -31.64 -3.46
C ALA A 282 -40.46 -32.71 -3.25
N LEU A 283 -40.81 -33.87 -2.70
CA LEU A 283 -39.87 -34.96 -2.47
C LEU A 283 -39.36 -35.55 -3.80
N ASN A 284 -40.25 -35.72 -4.78
CA ASN A 284 -39.88 -36.11 -6.14
C ASN A 284 -38.96 -35.08 -6.81
N GLN A 285 -39.17 -33.78 -6.57
CA GLN A 285 -38.28 -32.71 -7.06
C GLN A 285 -36.89 -32.80 -6.44
N ALA A 286 -36.77 -32.99 -5.11
CA ALA A 286 -35.47 -33.14 -4.44
C ALA A 286 -34.70 -34.39 -4.89
N MET A 287 -35.43 -35.49 -5.11
CA MET A 287 -34.87 -36.80 -5.46
C MET A 287 -34.56 -36.97 -6.95
N LYS A 288 -34.89 -35.98 -7.80
CA LYS A 288 -34.54 -35.99 -9.21
C LYS A 288 -33.03 -36.15 -9.37
N SER A 289 -32.62 -37.10 -10.23
CA SER A 289 -31.21 -37.44 -10.44
C SER A 289 -30.42 -36.23 -10.94
N SER A 290 -29.31 -35.91 -10.28
CA SER A 290 -28.35 -34.91 -10.73
C SER A 290 -27.05 -35.60 -11.15
N ARG A 291 -26.42 -35.09 -12.21
CA ARG A 291 -25.09 -35.55 -12.66
C ARG A 291 -23.95 -35.03 -11.75
N ARG A 292 -24.23 -34.04 -10.88
CA ARG A 292 -23.30 -33.53 -9.87
C ARG A 292 -23.32 -34.37 -8.60
N THR A 293 -22.14 -34.86 -8.20
CA THR A 293 -21.97 -35.77 -7.05
C THR A 293 -21.90 -35.05 -5.70
N ASP A 294 -21.65 -33.75 -5.70
CA ASP A 294 -21.54 -32.89 -4.51
C ASP A 294 -22.87 -32.27 -4.05
N LEU A 295 -23.96 -32.49 -4.80
CA LEU A 295 -25.30 -31.96 -4.50
C LEU A 295 -26.17 -33.00 -3.79
N ILE A 296 -26.53 -32.69 -2.54
CA ILE A 296 -27.34 -33.55 -1.67
C ILE A 296 -28.82 -33.14 -1.74
N PRO A 297 -29.76 -34.09 -1.82
CA PRO A 297 -31.19 -33.77 -1.78
C PRO A 297 -31.59 -33.10 -0.47
N VAL A 298 -32.36 -32.01 -0.57
CA VAL A 298 -32.88 -31.26 0.55
C VAL A 298 -34.37 -30.99 0.35
N LEU A 299 -35.16 -31.19 1.41
CA LEU A 299 -36.56 -30.79 1.48
C LEU A 299 -36.72 -29.67 2.50
N LEU A 300 -37.14 -28.50 2.02
CA LEU A 300 -37.57 -27.39 2.88
C LEU A 300 -39.01 -27.64 3.31
N GLU A 301 -39.25 -27.64 4.61
CA GLU A 301 -40.59 -27.71 5.22
C GLU A 301 -40.90 -26.36 5.85
N ILE A 302 -41.79 -25.59 5.22
CA ILE A 302 -42.10 -24.21 5.60
C ILE A 302 -43.49 -24.13 6.22
N GLN A 303 -43.55 -23.72 7.48
CA GLN A 303 -44.79 -23.44 8.19
C GLN A 303 -45.13 -21.95 8.10
N CYS A 304 -46.34 -21.62 7.63
CA CYS A 304 -46.84 -20.26 7.51
C CYS A 304 -48.11 -20.06 8.35
N THR A 305 -48.13 -19.05 9.22
CA THR A 305 -49.32 -18.70 10.04
C THR A 305 -49.98 -17.46 9.46
N LEU A 306 -51.03 -17.62 8.64
CA LEU A 306 -51.54 -16.55 7.78
C LEU A 306 -52.22 -15.39 8.54
N GLN A 307 -52.82 -15.64 9.70
CA GLN A 307 -53.58 -14.61 10.45
C GLN A 307 -52.71 -13.61 11.23
N HIS A 308 -51.46 -13.96 11.58
CA HIS A 308 -50.60 -13.14 12.43
C HIS A 308 -49.56 -12.32 11.64
N MET A 309 -49.59 -12.39 10.30
CA MET A 309 -48.49 -11.95 9.44
C MET A 309 -48.77 -10.64 8.70
N ASN A 310 -50.00 -10.09 8.67
CA ASN A 310 -50.37 -8.90 7.86
C ASN A 310 -49.85 -9.01 6.40
N ASN A 311 -49.83 -7.92 5.62
CA ASN A 311 -49.28 -7.89 4.24
C ASN A 311 -47.75 -8.14 4.15
N SER A 312 -47.08 -8.63 5.21
CA SER A 312 -45.61 -8.77 5.25
C SER A 312 -45.08 -10.05 4.58
N VAL A 313 -45.93 -11.10 4.52
CA VAL A 313 -45.60 -12.36 3.88
C VAL A 313 -46.64 -12.66 2.82
N ILE A 314 -46.34 -12.25 1.60
CA ILE A 314 -47.24 -12.38 0.47
C ILE A 314 -47.00 -13.73 -0.19
N VAL A 315 -48.04 -14.56 -0.18
CA VAL A 315 -48.06 -15.87 -0.85
C VAL A 315 -49.25 -15.88 -1.79
N ALA A 316 -49.00 -16.22 -3.05
CA ALA A 316 -50.03 -16.46 -4.04
C ALA A 316 -50.21 -17.96 -4.28
N ASP A 317 -51.46 -18.41 -4.27
CA ASP A 317 -51.83 -19.76 -4.71
C ASP A 317 -51.95 -19.77 -6.24
N SER A 318 -51.29 -20.73 -6.90
CA SER A 318 -51.31 -20.84 -8.37
C SER A 318 -52.49 -21.65 -8.91
N ASP A 319 -53.35 -22.20 -8.03
CA ASP A 319 -54.45 -23.12 -8.35
C ASP A 319 -55.44 -22.63 -9.43
N HIS A 320 -55.43 -21.34 -9.80
CA HIS A 320 -56.36 -20.74 -10.77
C HIS A 320 -55.70 -20.23 -12.07
N PHE A 321 -54.39 -20.41 -12.23
CA PHE A 321 -53.60 -19.68 -13.23
C PHE A 321 -52.82 -20.55 -14.22
N SER A 322 -52.82 -21.89 -14.08
CA SER A 322 -52.16 -22.77 -15.04
C SER A 322 -53.07 -23.08 -16.25
N GLU A 323 -52.53 -22.99 -17.47
CA GLU A 323 -53.23 -23.38 -18.71
C GLU A 323 -53.49 -24.90 -18.80
N PHE A 324 -52.91 -25.70 -17.87
CA PHE A 324 -53.13 -27.13 -17.72
C PHE A 324 -53.31 -27.48 -16.24
N PRO A 325 -54.55 -27.63 -15.73
CA PRO A 325 -54.79 -28.03 -14.35
C PRO A 325 -54.50 -29.53 -14.21
N CYS A 326 -53.23 -29.89 -13.96
CA CYS A 326 -52.88 -31.21 -13.47
C CYS A 326 -52.96 -31.20 -11.94
N GLU A 327 -53.66 -32.18 -11.35
CA GLU A 327 -53.80 -32.38 -9.89
C GLU A 327 -52.44 -32.50 -9.14
N GLU A 328 -51.33 -32.64 -9.86
CA GLU A 328 -49.98 -32.87 -9.32
C GLU A 328 -49.10 -31.62 -9.17
N GLN A 329 -49.54 -30.43 -9.60
CA GLN A 329 -48.74 -29.18 -9.56
C GLN A 329 -49.47 -28.02 -8.88
N LYS A 330 -49.81 -28.17 -7.59
CA LYS A 330 -50.21 -27.02 -6.76
C LYS A 330 -48.97 -26.24 -6.33
N GLU A 331 -48.66 -25.14 -7.00
CA GLU A 331 -47.53 -24.27 -6.64
C GLU A 331 -47.99 -23.10 -5.76
N ALA A 332 -47.28 -22.84 -4.66
CA ALA A 332 -47.44 -21.64 -3.85
C ALA A 332 -46.19 -20.78 -4.03
N LEU A 333 -46.35 -19.53 -4.42
CA LEU A 333 -45.26 -18.62 -4.76
C LEU A 333 -45.13 -17.54 -3.69
N PHE A 334 -43.97 -17.47 -3.04
CA PHE A 334 -43.63 -16.41 -2.10
C PHE A 334 -43.02 -15.22 -2.83
N ASP A 335 -43.40 -14.03 -2.39
CA ASP A 335 -42.78 -12.77 -2.79
C ASP A 335 -41.29 -12.70 -2.38
N ALA A 336 -40.52 -11.86 -3.07
CA ALA A 336 -39.09 -11.65 -2.84
C ALA A 336 -38.76 -11.06 -1.46
N ASN A 337 -39.76 -10.59 -0.71
CA ASN A 337 -39.61 -9.93 0.58
C ASN A 337 -39.77 -10.87 1.79
N VAL A 338 -40.01 -12.16 1.57
CA VAL A 338 -40.36 -13.04 2.68
C VAL A 338 -39.11 -13.46 3.46
N THR A 339 -39.18 -13.30 4.79
CA THR A 339 -38.16 -13.82 5.71
C THR A 339 -38.63 -15.07 6.42
N PHE A 340 -37.71 -15.98 6.68
CA PHE A 340 -37.99 -17.25 7.34
C PHE A 340 -37.09 -17.46 8.54
N ARG A 341 -37.60 -18.10 9.59
CA ARG A 341 -36.85 -18.47 10.77
C ARG A 341 -36.47 -19.94 10.71
N LEU A 342 -35.17 -20.23 10.79
CA LEU A 342 -34.67 -21.59 10.71
C LEU A 342 -34.89 -22.34 12.03
N LYS A 343 -35.66 -23.43 12.02
CA LYS A 343 -36.03 -24.19 13.21
C LYS A 343 -35.18 -25.45 13.40
N SER A 344 -35.04 -26.24 12.36
CA SER A 344 -34.31 -27.51 12.45
C SER A 344 -33.65 -27.87 11.14
N VAL A 345 -32.45 -28.44 11.23
CA VAL A 345 -31.76 -29.12 10.13
C VAL A 345 -31.53 -30.54 10.60
N ARG A 346 -32.11 -31.52 9.92
CA ARG A 346 -32.06 -32.94 10.29
C ARG A 346 -31.74 -33.77 9.05
N MET A 347 -30.93 -34.81 9.20
CA MET A 347 -30.70 -35.79 8.13
C MET A 347 -31.69 -36.95 8.32
N GLU A 348 -32.40 -37.31 7.26
CA GLU A 348 -33.26 -38.50 7.21
C GLU A 348 -32.85 -39.35 5.99
N GLU A 349 -32.43 -40.59 6.25
CA GLU A 349 -31.92 -41.52 5.23
C GLU A 349 -30.79 -40.94 4.36
N LYS A 350 -31.12 -40.45 3.15
CA LYS A 350 -30.20 -39.89 2.13
C LYS A 350 -30.50 -38.42 1.78
N MET A 351 -31.29 -37.73 2.59
CA MET A 351 -31.69 -36.35 2.36
C MET A 351 -31.68 -35.52 3.64
N TYR A 352 -31.60 -34.20 3.51
CA TYR A 352 -31.78 -33.28 4.64
C TYR A 352 -33.19 -32.69 4.66
N LEU A 353 -33.81 -32.68 5.84
CA LEU A 353 -35.02 -31.93 6.15
C LEU A 353 -34.63 -30.62 6.84
N ILE A 354 -35.04 -29.51 6.23
CA ILE A 354 -34.84 -28.16 6.77
C ILE A 354 -36.21 -27.57 7.11
N GLY A 355 -36.49 -27.48 8.41
CA GLY A 355 -37.74 -26.91 8.93
C GLY A 355 -37.60 -25.41 9.17
N MET A 356 -38.52 -24.63 8.60
CA MET A 356 -38.51 -23.16 8.64
C MET A 356 -39.92 -22.62 8.94
N ASN A 357 -40.00 -21.48 9.60
CA ASN A 357 -41.27 -20.78 9.81
C ASN A 357 -41.21 -19.43 9.11
N ALA A 358 -42.22 -19.05 8.33
CA ALA A 358 -42.28 -17.69 7.82
C ALA A 358 -42.37 -16.69 8.99
N SER A 359 -41.67 -15.55 8.88
CA SER A 359 -41.56 -14.53 9.93
C SER A 359 -41.75 -13.11 9.40
N ASN A 360 -42.28 -12.23 10.26
CA ASN A 360 -42.41 -10.79 10.03
C ASN A 360 -41.17 -9.98 10.51
N ASP A 361 -40.12 -10.65 10.99
CA ASP A 361 -38.93 -9.96 11.54
C ASP A 361 -38.23 -9.08 10.48
N GLY A 362 -38.29 -9.44 9.19
CA GLY A 362 -37.74 -8.60 8.11
C GLY A 362 -38.35 -7.20 8.04
N GLN A 363 -39.68 -7.10 8.23
CA GLN A 363 -40.38 -5.82 8.26
C GLN A 363 -39.99 -4.99 9.50
N ILE A 364 -39.84 -5.64 10.65
CA ILE A 364 -39.40 -4.98 11.90
C ILE A 364 -37.99 -4.38 11.71
N ILE A 365 -37.09 -5.11 11.05
CA ILE A 365 -35.74 -4.64 10.72
C ILE A 365 -35.80 -3.46 9.74
N LYS A 366 -36.63 -3.53 8.69
CA LYS A 366 -36.86 -2.41 7.76
C LYS A 366 -37.37 -1.16 8.49
N GLU A 367 -38.43 -1.28 9.28
CA GLU A 367 -39.04 -0.16 10.01
C GLU A 367 -38.06 0.48 10.99
N LYS A 368 -37.25 -0.35 11.65
CA LYS A 368 -36.17 0.13 12.50
C LYS A 368 -35.11 0.90 11.69
N TYR A 369 -34.63 0.35 10.57
CA TYR A 369 -33.66 1.03 9.70
C TYR A 369 -34.19 2.38 9.21
N ILE A 370 -35.45 2.44 8.76
CA ILE A 370 -36.10 3.69 8.34
C ILE A 370 -36.15 4.68 9.51
N LYS A 371 -36.56 4.22 10.70
CA LYS A 371 -36.66 5.07 11.90
C LYS A 371 -35.30 5.60 12.34
N ASP A 372 -34.27 4.76 12.33
CA ASP A 372 -32.91 5.15 12.73
C ASP A 372 -32.26 6.08 11.70
N SER A 373 -32.53 5.88 10.41
CA SER A 373 -32.08 6.79 9.34
C SER A 373 -32.79 8.15 9.39
N ARG A 374 -34.11 8.16 9.63
CA ARG A 374 -34.91 9.39 9.79
C ARG A 374 -34.61 10.18 11.06
N ARG A 375 -33.92 9.58 12.04
CA ARG A 375 -33.39 10.31 13.21
C ARG A 375 -32.15 11.15 12.86
N GLN A 376 -31.43 10.79 11.79
CA GLN A 376 -30.20 11.47 11.37
C GLN A 376 -30.47 12.61 10.38
N MET A 377 -31.48 12.46 9.52
CA MET A 377 -32.01 13.49 8.62
C MET A 377 -33.54 13.41 8.59
N GLU A 378 -34.21 14.56 8.64
CA GLU A 378 -35.67 14.61 8.79
C GLU A 378 -36.37 14.22 7.48
N ASP A 379 -37.52 13.52 7.60
CA ASP A 379 -38.43 13.19 6.49
C ASP A 379 -37.80 12.56 5.23
N LEU A 380 -36.72 11.78 5.38
CA LEU A 380 -36.15 11.00 4.28
C LEU A 380 -37.20 10.07 3.63
N SER A 381 -37.36 10.22 2.31
CA SER A 381 -38.16 9.35 1.49
C SER A 381 -37.54 7.96 1.40
N ILE A 382 -38.37 6.95 1.13
CA ILE A 382 -37.91 5.57 0.96
C ILE A 382 -36.98 5.47 -0.26
N ASN A 383 -37.21 6.29 -1.29
CA ASN A 383 -36.37 6.38 -2.47
C ASN A 383 -34.94 6.81 -2.08
N ILE A 384 -34.77 7.89 -1.31
CA ILE A 384 -33.44 8.34 -0.90
C ILE A 384 -32.73 7.29 -0.03
N LEU A 385 -33.45 6.66 0.90
CA LEU A 385 -32.91 5.58 1.74
C LEU A 385 -32.41 4.39 0.92
N PHE A 386 -33.15 4.00 -0.12
CA PHE A 386 -32.75 2.92 -1.01
C PHE A 386 -31.48 3.25 -1.80
N GLY A 387 -31.38 4.48 -2.32
CA GLY A 387 -30.17 4.95 -3.00
C GLY A 387 -28.93 4.95 -2.10
N ARG A 388 -29.08 5.40 -0.84
CA ARG A 388 -27.99 5.36 0.14
C ARG A 388 -27.60 3.94 0.53
N LEU A 389 -28.58 3.04 0.70
CA LEU A 389 -28.31 1.63 0.96
C LEU A 389 -27.47 1.00 -0.18
N MET A 390 -27.75 1.35 -1.44
CA MET A 390 -26.92 0.91 -2.57
C MET A 390 -25.49 1.42 -2.45
N CYS A 391 -25.25 2.65 -1.98
CA CYS A 391 -23.91 3.15 -1.70
C CYS A 391 -23.20 2.35 -0.60
N ASP A 392 -23.90 2.05 0.50
CA ASP A 392 -23.36 1.28 1.62
C ASP A 392 -22.98 -0.15 1.22
N MET A 393 -23.68 -0.70 0.22
CA MET A 393 -23.38 -1.99 -0.40
C MET A 393 -22.23 -1.94 -1.43
N GLY A 394 -21.69 -0.75 -1.72
CA GLY A 394 -20.64 -0.55 -2.73
C GLY A 394 -21.15 -0.47 -4.17
N GLN A 395 -22.46 -0.36 -4.39
CA GLN A 395 -23.08 -0.24 -5.72
C GLN A 395 -23.18 1.23 -6.16
N TRP A 396 -22.06 1.97 -6.18
CA TRP A 396 -22.09 3.43 -6.39
C TRP A 396 -22.59 3.85 -7.77
N ASP A 397 -22.22 3.12 -8.82
CA ASP A 397 -22.68 3.46 -10.19
C ASP A 397 -24.19 3.28 -10.33
N GLN A 398 -24.73 2.19 -9.78
CA GLN A 398 -26.18 1.96 -9.76
C GLN A 398 -26.91 3.00 -8.91
N SER A 399 -26.33 3.39 -7.77
CA SER A 399 -26.89 4.44 -6.92
C SER A 399 -26.85 5.81 -7.61
N GLN A 400 -25.77 6.14 -8.31
CA GLN A 400 -25.65 7.35 -9.12
C GLN A 400 -26.74 7.39 -10.20
N HIS A 401 -26.86 6.34 -11.03
CA HIS A 401 -27.90 6.24 -12.05
C HIS A 401 -29.31 6.37 -11.45
N PHE A 402 -29.54 5.75 -10.29
CA PHE A 402 -30.82 5.85 -9.59
C PHE A 402 -31.15 7.28 -9.16
N PHE A 403 -30.22 7.99 -8.51
CA PHE A 403 -30.42 9.38 -8.11
C PHE A 403 -30.56 10.34 -9.30
N GLU A 404 -29.80 10.14 -10.37
CA GLU A 404 -29.94 10.90 -11.63
C GLU A 404 -31.32 10.71 -12.26
N ARG A 405 -31.87 9.48 -12.24
CA ARG A 405 -33.24 9.20 -12.70
C ARG A 405 -34.30 9.89 -11.84
N LEU A 406 -34.15 9.88 -10.51
CA LEU A 406 -35.05 10.60 -9.60
C LEU A 406 -35.03 12.12 -9.88
N LEU A 407 -33.85 12.68 -10.17
CA LEU A 407 -33.69 14.09 -10.49
C LEU A 407 -34.36 14.45 -11.83
N ASN A 408 -34.17 13.63 -12.86
CA ASN A 408 -34.71 13.88 -14.21
C ASN A 408 -36.23 13.70 -14.30
N ASN A 409 -36.83 12.79 -13.53
CA ASN A 409 -38.26 12.52 -13.57
C ASN A 409 -39.08 13.25 -12.48
N SER A 410 -38.56 14.38 -11.97
CA SER A 410 -39.05 15.13 -10.80
C SER A 410 -40.56 15.48 -10.78
N ASN A 411 -41.23 15.53 -11.94
CA ASN A 411 -42.67 15.79 -12.02
C ASN A 411 -43.56 14.62 -11.55
N GLY A 412 -43.02 13.39 -11.42
CA GLY A 412 -43.80 12.19 -11.08
C GLY A 412 -43.64 11.66 -9.65
N TYR A 413 -42.56 12.01 -8.94
CA TYR A 413 -42.16 11.31 -7.70
C TYR A 413 -42.38 12.10 -6.41
N ASN A 414 -42.69 13.40 -6.49
CA ASN A 414 -42.88 14.30 -5.34
C ASN A 414 -41.74 14.19 -4.29
N GLU A 415 -40.50 14.11 -4.79
CA GLU A 415 -39.27 13.98 -3.98
C GLU A 415 -38.64 15.34 -3.67
N ASP A 416 -37.98 15.45 -2.52
CA ASP A 416 -37.17 16.64 -2.21
C ASP A 416 -35.91 16.66 -3.09
N LEU A 417 -35.95 17.47 -4.14
CA LEU A 417 -34.86 17.59 -5.10
C LEU A 417 -33.56 18.06 -4.46
N ALA A 418 -33.61 18.83 -3.37
CA ALA A 418 -32.40 19.23 -2.65
C ALA A 418 -31.71 18.01 -2.02
N GLN A 419 -32.49 17.06 -1.50
CA GLN A 419 -31.97 15.83 -0.90
C GLN A 419 -31.44 14.83 -1.93
N VAL A 420 -32.09 14.76 -3.11
CA VAL A 420 -31.59 13.95 -4.23
C VAL A 420 -30.24 14.49 -4.72
N GLU A 421 -30.13 15.81 -4.92
CA GLU A 421 -28.87 16.45 -5.31
C GLU A 421 -27.80 16.29 -4.23
N TYR A 422 -28.13 16.44 -2.95
CA TYR A 422 -27.19 16.18 -1.85
C TYR A 422 -26.70 14.73 -1.85
N SER A 423 -27.61 13.74 -1.94
CA SER A 423 -27.24 12.32 -1.91
C SER A 423 -26.41 11.91 -3.13
N LEU A 424 -26.67 12.50 -4.30
CA LEU A 424 -25.85 12.34 -5.50
C LEU A 424 -24.44 12.94 -5.32
N GLY A 425 -24.35 14.09 -4.64
CA GLY A 425 -23.09 14.65 -4.18
C GLY A 425 -22.31 13.69 -3.28
N GLU A 426 -22.99 13.03 -2.33
CA GLU A 426 -22.35 12.01 -1.47
C GLU A 426 -21.84 10.83 -2.30
N VAL A 427 -22.63 10.29 -3.24
CA VAL A 427 -22.20 9.16 -4.08
C VAL A 427 -20.92 9.50 -4.86
N LEU A 428 -20.88 10.67 -5.48
CA LEU A 428 -19.73 11.15 -6.24
C LEU A 428 -18.52 11.41 -5.33
N GLN A 429 -18.76 11.89 -4.12
CA GLN A 429 -17.74 12.05 -3.08
C GLN A 429 -17.09 10.69 -2.74
N TRP A 430 -17.90 9.65 -2.50
CA TRP A 430 -17.40 8.29 -2.25
C TRP A 430 -16.65 7.68 -3.45
N LYS A 431 -17.02 8.04 -4.68
CA LYS A 431 -16.28 7.66 -5.90
C LYS A 431 -14.95 8.41 -6.06
N GLY A 432 -14.74 9.49 -5.30
CA GLY A 432 -13.58 10.37 -5.41
C GLY A 432 -13.72 11.48 -6.45
N GLU A 433 -14.92 11.71 -6.98
CA GLU A 433 -15.22 12.73 -7.99
C GLU A 433 -15.62 14.07 -7.33
N TRP A 434 -14.73 14.63 -6.50
CA TRP A 434 -15.01 15.77 -5.62
C TRP A 434 -15.53 17.02 -6.34
N ASN A 435 -15.01 17.32 -7.54
CA ASN A 435 -15.41 18.49 -8.31
C ASN A 435 -16.86 18.39 -8.82
N GLU A 436 -17.29 17.20 -9.26
CA GLU A 436 -18.69 16.99 -9.66
C GLU A 436 -19.59 16.96 -8.42
N ALA A 437 -19.16 16.29 -7.34
CA ALA A 437 -19.85 16.29 -6.06
C ALA A 437 -20.15 17.72 -5.57
N ARG A 438 -19.17 18.63 -5.71
CA ARG A 438 -19.32 20.03 -5.35
C ARG A 438 -20.48 20.71 -6.06
N LYS A 439 -20.60 20.54 -7.39
CA LYS A 439 -21.69 21.14 -8.17
C LYS A 439 -23.07 20.67 -7.71
N TYR A 440 -23.17 19.41 -7.31
CA TYR A 440 -24.42 18.88 -6.76
C TYR A 440 -24.72 19.44 -5.38
N TYR A 441 -23.73 19.57 -4.50
CA TYR A 441 -23.94 20.21 -3.19
C TYR A 441 -24.29 21.70 -3.29
N ASP A 442 -23.71 22.44 -4.23
CA ASP A 442 -24.05 23.84 -4.46
C ASP A 442 -25.51 23.99 -4.91
N ARG A 443 -25.96 23.15 -5.85
CA ARG A 443 -27.37 23.11 -6.28
C ARG A 443 -28.31 22.70 -5.13
N ALA A 444 -27.94 21.69 -4.35
CA ALA A 444 -28.71 21.27 -3.17
C ALA A 444 -28.85 22.42 -2.16
N HIS A 445 -27.76 23.15 -1.91
CA HIS A 445 -27.75 24.32 -1.04
C HIS A 445 -28.66 25.45 -1.56
N GLU A 446 -28.60 25.76 -2.86
CA GLU A 446 -29.48 26.77 -3.48
C GLU A 446 -30.96 26.39 -3.35
N ARG A 447 -31.31 25.12 -3.56
CA ARG A 447 -32.69 24.65 -3.42
C ARG A 447 -33.18 24.69 -1.98
N ILE A 448 -32.37 24.21 -1.04
CA ILE A 448 -32.82 24.02 0.34
C ILE A 448 -33.11 25.35 1.05
N ILE A 449 -32.33 26.40 0.75
CA ILE A 449 -32.55 27.75 1.30
C ILE A 449 -33.89 28.35 0.85
N ASN A 450 -34.39 27.93 -0.32
CA ASN A 450 -35.65 28.42 -0.87
C ASN A 450 -36.89 27.67 -0.32
N VAL A 451 -36.71 26.54 0.38
CA VAL A 451 -37.79 25.80 1.04
C VAL A 451 -38.19 26.48 2.36
N LYS A 452 -39.49 26.65 2.63
CA LYS A 452 -40.02 27.26 3.86
C LYS A 452 -41.04 26.35 4.58
N PRO A 453 -40.83 25.99 5.86
CA PRO A 453 -39.66 26.30 6.68
C PRO A 453 -38.41 25.55 6.18
N THR A 454 -37.24 26.18 6.30
CA THR A 454 -35.98 25.63 5.81
C THR A 454 -35.56 24.40 6.64
N PRO A 455 -35.25 23.25 6.02
CA PRO A 455 -34.71 22.09 6.72
C PRO A 455 -33.30 22.38 7.27
N MET A 456 -33.22 22.87 8.50
CA MET A 456 -31.96 23.36 9.10
C MET A 456 -30.91 22.27 9.29
N THR A 457 -31.34 21.05 9.60
CA THR A 457 -30.45 19.87 9.76
C THR A 457 -29.74 19.51 8.45
N ASP A 458 -30.48 19.54 7.36
CA ASP A 458 -30.00 19.17 6.02
C ASP A 458 -29.12 20.28 5.42
N LEU A 459 -29.51 21.55 5.62
CA LEU A 459 -28.68 22.69 5.26
C LEU A 459 -27.31 22.63 5.95
N ALA A 460 -27.28 22.27 7.24
CA ALA A 460 -26.02 22.08 7.96
C ALA A 460 -25.17 20.94 7.35
N ASN A 461 -25.76 19.79 6.99
CA ASN A 461 -25.05 18.68 6.35
C ASN A 461 -24.44 19.08 4.99
N ILE A 462 -25.21 19.80 4.15
CA ILE A 462 -24.75 20.27 2.84
C ILE A 462 -23.55 21.21 3.00
N LEU A 463 -23.66 22.22 3.87
CA LEU A 463 -22.57 23.17 4.15
C LEU A 463 -21.31 22.47 4.66
N PHE A 464 -21.48 21.40 5.44
CA PHE A 464 -20.37 20.63 5.98
C PHE A 464 -19.63 19.82 4.91
N ASN A 465 -20.33 19.11 4.01
CA ASN A 465 -19.67 18.38 2.93
C ASN A 465 -19.01 19.33 1.91
N ILE A 466 -19.63 20.48 1.68
CA ILE A 466 -19.02 21.61 0.96
C ILE A 466 -17.69 22.02 1.60
N GLY A 467 -17.65 22.21 2.92
CA GLY A 467 -16.42 22.53 3.66
C GLY A 467 -15.36 21.43 3.55
N GLU A 468 -15.77 20.16 3.52
CA GLU A 468 -14.86 19.03 3.31
C GLU A 468 -14.19 19.05 1.94
N ILE A 469 -14.95 19.29 0.87
CA ILE A 469 -14.38 19.42 -0.47
C ILE A 469 -13.43 20.62 -0.54
N LEU A 470 -13.81 21.77 0.05
CA LEU A 470 -12.93 22.94 0.07
C LEU A 470 -11.61 22.68 0.83
N CYS A 471 -11.66 21.88 1.90
CA CYS A 471 -10.45 21.40 2.58
C CYS A 471 -9.59 20.51 1.67
N LEU A 472 -10.21 19.68 0.84
CA LEU A 472 -9.50 18.85 -0.14
C LEU A 472 -8.94 19.68 -1.31
N GLU A 473 -9.56 20.81 -1.65
CA GLU A 473 -9.06 21.78 -2.65
C GLU A 473 -7.95 22.69 -2.10
N GLY A 474 -7.66 22.64 -0.80
CA GLY A 474 -6.69 23.53 -0.14
C GLY A 474 -7.23 24.92 0.22
N LYS A 475 -8.54 25.17 0.05
CA LYS A 475 -9.21 26.44 0.40
C LYS A 475 -9.68 26.44 1.86
N TYR A 476 -8.71 26.39 2.79
CA TYR A 476 -9.01 26.18 4.21
C TYR A 476 -9.82 27.31 4.85
N GLU A 477 -9.62 28.57 4.42
CA GLU A 477 -10.35 29.72 4.98
C GLU A 477 -11.84 29.69 4.62
N GLU A 478 -12.16 29.41 3.35
CA GLU A 478 -13.54 29.21 2.92
C GLU A 478 -14.15 27.98 3.59
N ALA A 479 -13.40 26.87 3.67
CA ALA A 479 -13.87 25.67 4.36
C ALA A 479 -14.26 25.93 5.83
N CYS A 480 -13.47 26.74 6.54
CA CYS A 480 -13.77 27.15 7.90
C CYS A 480 -15.10 27.93 8.00
N ASP A 481 -15.34 28.92 7.14
CA ASP A 481 -16.63 29.67 7.12
C ASP A 481 -17.82 28.72 6.95
N TYR A 482 -17.73 27.78 6.01
CA TYR A 482 -18.77 26.79 5.78
C TYR A 482 -19.01 25.87 6.99
N TYR A 483 -17.94 25.44 7.66
CA TYR A 483 -18.05 24.68 8.90
C TYR A 483 -18.65 25.50 10.05
N GLU A 484 -18.28 26.77 10.20
CA GLU A 484 -18.85 27.69 11.20
C GLU A 484 -20.35 27.87 11.00
N ARG A 485 -20.77 28.09 9.75
CA ARG A 485 -22.18 28.26 9.39
C ARG A 485 -22.98 26.98 9.62
N ALA A 486 -22.46 25.83 9.20
CA ALA A 486 -23.07 24.52 9.46
C ALA A 486 -23.25 24.28 10.96
N PHE A 487 -22.23 24.64 11.75
CA PHE A 487 -22.25 24.53 13.20
C PHE A 487 -23.29 25.47 13.85
N ALA A 488 -23.31 26.74 13.46
CA ALA A 488 -24.23 27.74 13.99
C ALA A 488 -25.70 27.32 13.80
N ILE A 489 -26.04 26.87 12.59
CA ILE A 489 -27.39 26.39 12.25
C ILE A 489 -27.79 25.21 13.13
N ARG A 490 -26.89 24.23 13.30
CA ARG A 490 -27.18 23.03 14.09
C ARG A 490 -27.30 23.35 15.58
N LYS A 491 -26.47 24.26 16.10
CA LYS A 491 -26.56 24.75 17.49
C LYS A 491 -27.89 25.43 17.75
N GLU A 492 -28.35 26.31 16.86
CA GLU A 492 -29.62 27.02 16.97
C GLU A 492 -30.82 26.07 16.88
N TYR A 493 -30.81 25.12 15.94
CA TYR A 493 -31.85 24.12 15.78
C TYR A 493 -32.08 23.29 17.06
N TYR A 494 -31.03 22.65 17.59
CA TYR A 494 -31.18 21.83 18.79
C TYR A 494 -31.43 22.64 20.08
N SER A 495 -31.10 23.94 20.07
CA SER A 495 -31.46 24.85 21.16
C SER A 495 -32.95 25.25 21.16
N SER A 496 -33.64 25.15 20.02
CA SER A 496 -34.99 25.68 19.81
C SER A 496 -36.08 24.61 19.64
N THR A 497 -35.85 23.48 18.95
CA THR A 497 -36.95 22.56 18.52
C THR A 497 -37.13 21.26 19.33
N ASN A 498 -36.21 20.89 20.24
CA ASN A 498 -36.38 19.71 21.11
C ASN A 498 -36.34 20.02 22.62
N VAL A 499 -36.53 21.31 22.93
CA VAL A 499 -36.66 21.97 24.23
C VAL A 499 -37.69 21.37 25.19
N ASP A 500 -38.90 21.23 24.66
CA ASP A 500 -40.10 21.17 25.50
C ASP A 500 -40.74 19.78 25.58
N ARG A 501 -40.29 18.82 24.75
CA ARG A 501 -40.86 17.46 24.73
C ARG A 501 -40.14 16.45 25.63
N LEU A 502 -38.94 16.77 26.11
CA LEU A 502 -38.22 15.94 27.07
C LEU A 502 -38.23 16.65 28.42
N ARG A 503 -39.13 16.22 29.32
CA ARG A 503 -39.05 16.55 30.76
C ARG A 503 -37.81 15.88 31.37
N THR A 504 -36.61 16.30 30.96
CA THR A 504 -35.35 15.77 31.45
C THR A 504 -34.39 16.90 31.81
N PRO A 505 -33.56 16.76 32.86
CA PRO A 505 -32.74 17.85 33.40
C PRO A 505 -31.72 18.39 32.38
N ASN A 506 -31.31 19.65 32.56
CA ASN A 506 -30.33 20.39 31.71
C ASN A 506 -29.03 19.62 31.35
N ARG A 507 -28.66 18.57 32.09
CA ARG A 507 -27.49 17.72 31.78
C ARG A 507 -27.69 16.80 30.56
N GLN A 508 -28.88 16.19 30.36
CA GLN A 508 -29.15 15.35 29.17
C GLN A 508 -29.31 16.19 27.90
N ARG A 509 -29.69 17.47 28.06
CA ARG A 509 -29.81 18.50 27.01
C ARG A 509 -28.47 18.77 26.29
N ASN A 510 -27.38 18.86 27.04
CA ASN A 510 -26.03 19.10 26.50
C ASN A 510 -25.40 17.84 25.87
N ASN A 511 -25.83 16.65 26.30
CA ASN A 511 -25.32 15.36 25.81
C ASN A 511 -25.87 15.01 24.41
N LEU A 512 -27.15 15.30 24.14
CA LEU A 512 -27.74 15.10 22.82
C LEU A 512 -27.17 16.09 21.79
N LEU A 513 -26.98 17.35 22.18
CA LEU A 513 -26.34 18.37 21.34
C LEU A 513 -24.92 17.94 20.92
N SER A 514 -24.13 17.40 21.84
CA SER A 514 -22.74 17.05 21.57
C SER A 514 -22.57 15.79 20.71
N HIS A 515 -23.48 14.81 20.80
CA HIS A 515 -23.51 13.65 19.91
C HIS A 515 -23.88 14.04 18.46
N VAL A 516 -24.80 14.99 18.28
CA VAL A 516 -25.19 15.43 16.93
C VAL A 516 -24.16 16.37 16.30
N LEU A 517 -23.47 17.16 17.12
CA LEU A 517 -22.43 18.08 16.64
C LEU A 517 -21.06 17.39 16.45
N GLU A 518 -20.85 16.15 16.90
CA GLU A 518 -19.56 15.44 16.88
C GLU A 518 -18.84 15.42 15.52
N PRO A 519 -19.49 15.02 14.39
CA PRO A 519 -18.82 15.00 13.09
C PRO A 519 -18.40 16.41 12.65
N PHE A 520 -19.20 17.40 13.01
CA PHE A 520 -19.00 18.81 12.72
C PHE A 520 -17.81 19.36 13.51
N TRP A 521 -17.73 19.10 14.81
CA TRP A 521 -16.60 19.50 15.66
C TRP A 521 -15.27 18.95 15.15
N SER A 522 -15.20 17.65 14.87
CA SER A 522 -13.92 17.01 14.50
C SER A 522 -13.35 17.58 13.21
N LYS A 523 -14.18 17.76 12.16
CA LYS A 523 -13.72 18.32 10.89
C LYS A 523 -13.58 19.84 10.91
N TYR A 524 -14.43 20.56 11.66
CA TYR A 524 -14.27 21.99 11.93
C TYR A 524 -12.91 22.29 12.56
N PHE A 525 -12.53 21.56 13.62
CA PHE A 525 -11.22 21.72 14.25
C PHE A 525 -10.06 21.28 13.34
N VAL A 526 -10.27 20.30 12.46
CA VAL A 526 -9.28 19.91 11.44
C VAL A 526 -9.10 21.01 10.38
N GLY A 527 -10.19 21.62 9.91
CA GLY A 527 -10.19 22.74 8.98
C GLY A 527 -9.53 23.95 9.60
N ILE A 528 -9.91 24.30 10.83
CA ILE A 528 -9.31 25.36 11.64
C ILE A 528 -7.82 25.09 11.92
N SER A 529 -7.45 23.86 12.25
CA SER A 529 -6.04 23.49 12.45
C SER A 529 -5.22 23.70 11.16
N ARG A 530 -5.76 23.31 10.00
CA ARG A 530 -5.11 23.51 8.70
C ARG A 530 -5.07 25.00 8.30
N TRP A 531 -6.14 25.74 8.58
CA TRP A 531 -6.20 27.19 8.40
C TRP A 531 -5.20 27.93 9.30
N PHE A 532 -5.11 27.58 10.59
CA PHE A 532 -4.12 28.16 11.51
C PHE A 532 -2.68 27.79 11.13
N GLN A 533 -2.43 26.56 10.66
CA GLN A 533 -1.14 26.19 10.07
C GLN A 533 -0.81 27.05 8.83
N SER A 534 -1.81 27.45 8.06
CA SER A 534 -1.62 28.33 6.90
C SER A 534 -1.34 29.80 7.25
N LYS A 535 -1.66 30.27 8.48
CA LYS A 535 -1.49 31.69 8.89
C LYS A 535 -0.39 31.96 9.94
N HIS A 536 0.43 30.98 10.33
CA HIS A 536 1.60 31.15 11.22
C HIS A 536 1.34 32.02 12.46
N GLN A 537 0.41 31.61 13.33
CA GLN A 537 0.34 32.16 14.69
C GLN A 537 0.45 31.06 15.74
N ALA A 538 1.63 30.96 16.35
CA ALA A 538 1.95 30.06 17.45
C ALA A 538 1.18 30.39 18.76
N SER A 539 0.41 31.48 18.81
CA SER A 539 -0.28 31.99 20.02
C SER A 539 -1.67 31.37 20.28
N ASN A 540 -2.24 30.57 19.38
CA ASN A 540 -3.68 30.29 19.45
C ASN A 540 -4.07 28.97 20.12
N VAL A 541 -3.17 28.37 20.91
CA VAL A 541 -3.61 27.43 21.97
C VAL A 541 -4.57 28.16 22.89
N GLU A 542 -4.30 29.42 23.23
CA GLU A 542 -5.18 30.23 24.08
C GLU A 542 -6.54 30.53 23.43
N LEU A 543 -6.65 30.66 22.10
CA LEU A 543 -7.92 30.93 21.42
C LEU A 543 -8.78 29.65 21.25
N VAL A 544 -8.14 28.52 20.92
CA VAL A 544 -8.84 27.22 20.92
C VAL A 544 -9.19 26.82 22.34
N GLU A 545 -8.31 27.07 23.32
CA GLU A 545 -8.60 26.94 24.75
C GLU A 545 -9.65 27.96 25.23
N GLU A 546 -9.70 29.19 24.72
CA GLU A 546 -10.70 30.22 25.03
C GLU A 546 -12.05 29.84 24.46
N GLN A 547 -12.09 29.32 23.24
CA GLN A 547 -13.32 28.80 22.65
C GLN A 547 -13.77 27.54 23.40
N LEU A 548 -12.85 26.63 23.78
CA LEU A 548 -13.16 25.48 24.65
C LEU A 548 -13.57 25.91 26.08
N LYS A 549 -13.03 27.01 26.61
CA LYS A 549 -13.45 27.69 27.85
C LYS A 549 -14.86 28.27 27.70
N GLN A 550 -15.16 28.92 26.58
CA GLN A 550 -16.50 29.43 26.24
C GLN A 550 -17.53 28.29 26.06
N ILE A 551 -17.10 27.10 25.64
CA ILE A 551 -17.97 25.92 25.46
C ILE A 551 -18.26 25.17 26.81
N GLN A 552 -17.82 25.68 27.97
CA GLN A 552 -18.00 25.04 29.29
C GLN A 552 -17.39 23.62 29.41
N LEU A 553 -16.43 23.26 28.54
CA LEU A 553 -15.76 21.94 28.58
C LEU A 553 -14.68 21.89 29.67
N GLN A 554 -13.98 23.00 29.94
CA GLN A 554 -13.00 23.06 31.02
C GLN A 554 -13.64 22.89 32.41
N ASP A 555 -14.81 23.50 32.66
CA ASP A 555 -15.52 23.32 33.95
C ASP A 555 -16.04 21.89 34.13
N MET A 556 -16.42 21.19 33.05
CA MET A 556 -16.78 19.77 33.13
C MET A 556 -15.56 18.87 33.41
N CYS A 557 -14.42 19.13 32.77
CA CYS A 557 -13.17 18.38 33.03
C CYS A 557 -12.62 18.63 34.45
N ARG A 558 -12.68 19.88 34.94
CA ARG A 558 -12.27 20.25 36.31
C ARG A 558 -13.16 19.59 37.37
N ASN A 559 -14.48 19.65 37.19
CA ASN A 559 -15.44 18.97 38.08
C ASN A 559 -15.28 17.44 38.07
N LEU A 560 -14.86 16.84 36.96
CA LEU A 560 -14.59 15.39 36.88
C LEU A 560 -13.29 14.98 37.59
N GLN A 561 -12.24 15.80 37.52
CA GLN A 561 -10.99 15.58 38.27
C GLN A 561 -11.21 15.69 39.80
N GLU A 562 -12.03 16.65 40.25
CA GLU A 562 -12.38 16.81 41.67
C GLU A 562 -13.28 15.67 42.21
N THR A 563 -14.08 15.01 41.35
CA THR A 563 -14.91 13.85 41.75
C THR A 563 -14.18 12.50 41.79
N SER A 564 -12.85 12.48 41.74
CA SER A 564 -12.03 11.26 41.90
C SER A 564 -12.01 10.72 43.35
N GLY A 565 -12.65 11.42 44.30
CA GLY A 565 -12.58 11.12 45.73
C GLY A 565 -13.73 10.31 46.34
N LEU A 566 -15.00 10.61 46.10
CA LEU A 566 -16.12 9.95 46.83
C LEU A 566 -17.46 10.03 46.07
N GLN A 567 -18.16 8.89 46.04
CA GLN A 567 -19.55 8.67 45.57
C GLN A 567 -19.81 8.70 44.05
N LEU A 568 -19.29 7.70 43.34
CA LEU A 568 -19.48 7.46 41.90
C LEU A 568 -20.73 6.62 41.54
N ASN A 569 -21.74 6.53 42.41
CA ASN A 569 -22.92 5.66 42.19
C ASN A 569 -24.21 6.40 41.77
N LYS A 570 -24.18 7.71 41.47
CA LYS A 570 -25.41 8.46 41.13
C LYS A 570 -25.30 9.58 40.08
N ILE A 571 -24.26 9.57 39.24
CA ILE A 571 -24.17 10.52 38.11
C ILE A 571 -24.51 9.78 36.81
N HIS A 572 -25.62 10.16 36.18
CA HIS A 572 -26.15 9.57 34.95
C HIS A 572 -25.12 9.55 33.80
N LEU A 573 -25.06 8.39 33.14
CA LEU A 573 -24.04 7.88 32.23
C LEU A 573 -24.00 8.50 30.80
N ASP A 574 -24.86 9.45 30.42
CA ASP A 574 -25.05 9.84 29.00
C ASP A 574 -24.09 10.93 28.46
N GLY A 575 -23.21 11.52 29.28
CA GLY A 575 -22.33 12.64 28.88
C GLY A 575 -20.88 12.28 28.58
N TYR A 576 -20.49 11.01 28.79
CA TYR A 576 -19.09 10.58 28.69
C TYR A 576 -18.59 10.42 27.24
N VAL A 577 -19.45 9.97 26.32
CA VAL A 577 -19.07 9.68 24.92
C VAL A 577 -18.67 10.93 24.11
N PRO A 578 -19.42 12.05 24.16
CA PRO A 578 -19.05 13.23 23.39
C PRO A 578 -17.80 13.93 23.95
N ILE A 579 -17.60 13.88 25.27
CA ILE A 579 -16.37 14.37 25.93
C ILE A 579 -15.18 13.52 25.48
N ALA A 580 -15.27 12.19 25.55
CA ALA A 580 -14.22 11.29 25.09
C ALA A 580 -13.85 11.54 23.61
N THR A 581 -14.84 11.80 22.76
CA THR A 581 -14.60 12.10 21.35
C THR A 581 -13.93 13.46 21.12
N SER A 582 -14.32 14.46 21.93
CA SER A 582 -13.69 15.78 21.90
C SER A 582 -12.22 15.70 22.33
N LEU A 583 -11.92 14.94 23.39
CA LEU A 583 -10.55 14.67 23.84
C LEU A 583 -9.73 13.96 22.76
N ARG A 584 -10.30 12.96 22.07
CA ARG A 584 -9.65 12.30 20.93
C ARG A 584 -9.37 13.27 19.78
N SER A 585 -10.29 14.18 19.48
CA SER A 585 -10.08 15.18 18.42
C SER A 585 -8.99 16.20 18.81
N LEU A 586 -8.98 16.64 20.07
CA LEU A 586 -7.92 17.49 20.62
C LEU A 586 -6.55 16.81 20.53
N GLY A 587 -6.47 15.52 20.88
CA GLY A 587 -5.25 14.74 20.70
C GLY A 587 -4.73 14.76 19.26
N LYS A 588 -5.61 14.67 18.24
CA LYS A 588 -5.21 14.78 16.82
C LYS A 588 -4.66 16.17 16.47
N ILE A 589 -5.20 17.23 17.06
CA ILE A 589 -4.72 18.61 16.82
C ILE A 589 -3.33 18.77 17.43
N LEU A 590 -3.15 18.35 18.68
CA LEU A 590 -1.87 18.40 19.38
C LEU A 590 -0.81 17.54 18.68
N PHE A 591 -1.19 16.37 18.18
CA PHE A 591 -0.35 15.53 17.33
C PHE A 591 0.13 16.28 16.08
N ARG A 592 -0.76 16.98 15.36
CA ARG A 592 -0.38 17.79 14.19
C ARG A 592 0.51 18.99 14.52
N GLN A 593 0.47 19.45 15.76
CA GLN A 593 1.38 20.48 16.30
C GLN A 593 2.67 19.86 16.86
N ALA A 594 2.88 18.56 16.68
CA ALA A 594 4.00 17.78 17.21
C ALA A 594 4.15 17.82 18.75
N LYS A 595 3.04 18.04 19.46
CA LYS A 595 2.95 17.91 20.92
C LYS A 595 2.53 16.49 21.30
N TYR A 596 3.42 15.53 21.05
CA TYR A 596 3.09 14.10 21.17
C TYR A 596 2.72 13.67 22.59
N ASP A 597 3.44 14.13 23.61
CA ASP A 597 3.17 13.76 25.01
C ASP A 597 1.77 14.21 25.45
N GLU A 598 1.41 15.46 25.16
CA GLU A 598 0.07 16.00 25.43
C GLU A 598 -1.00 15.23 24.62
N ALA A 599 -0.74 14.96 23.34
CA ALA A 599 -1.65 14.20 22.48
C ALA A 599 -1.94 12.79 23.02
N ILE A 600 -0.91 12.07 23.49
CA ILE A 600 -1.04 10.73 24.09
C ILE A 600 -1.93 10.80 25.33
N ILE A 601 -1.73 11.78 26.21
CA ILE A 601 -2.55 11.95 27.43
C ILE A 601 -4.02 12.10 27.06
N PHE A 602 -4.35 12.99 26.12
CA PHE A 602 -5.74 13.21 25.71
C PHE A 602 -6.35 11.99 25.01
N HIS A 603 -5.58 11.29 24.19
CA HIS A 603 -6.05 10.05 23.56
C HIS A 603 -6.26 8.91 24.57
N GLN A 604 -5.41 8.78 25.59
CA GLN A 604 -5.57 7.79 26.65
C GLN A 604 -6.77 8.11 27.56
N GLN A 605 -7.00 9.39 27.86
CA GLN A 605 -8.20 9.82 28.59
C GLN A 605 -9.48 9.50 27.80
N ALA A 606 -9.47 9.76 26.49
CA ALA A 606 -10.57 9.39 25.59
C ALA A 606 -10.81 7.86 25.61
N LEU A 607 -9.75 7.06 25.47
CA LEU A 607 -9.81 5.60 25.50
C LEU A 607 -10.43 5.09 26.81
N ALA A 608 -9.93 5.56 27.96
CA ALA A 608 -10.41 5.14 29.28
C ALA A 608 -11.91 5.47 29.47
N MET A 609 -12.37 6.61 28.95
CA MET A 609 -13.79 6.96 28.97
C MET A 609 -14.61 6.04 28.05
N PHE A 610 -14.11 5.71 26.85
CA PHE A 610 -14.79 4.78 25.95
C PHE A 610 -14.85 3.35 26.49
N GLU A 611 -13.76 2.84 27.09
CA GLU A 611 -13.71 1.51 27.71
C GLU A 611 -14.64 1.39 28.93
N LYS A 612 -14.90 2.50 29.63
CA LYS A 612 -15.85 2.54 30.76
C LYS A 612 -17.32 2.54 30.31
N TYR A 613 -17.63 3.12 29.16
CA TYR A 613 -19.00 3.27 28.66
C TYR A 613 -19.43 2.15 27.73
N TYR A 614 -18.55 1.72 26.84
CA TYR A 614 -18.83 0.70 25.85
C TYR A 614 -18.33 -0.68 26.28
N GLN A 615 -18.97 -1.74 25.77
CA GLN A 615 -18.39 -3.08 25.86
C GLN A 615 -17.00 -3.08 25.19
N SER A 616 -16.08 -3.91 25.69
CA SER A 616 -14.65 -3.96 25.30
C SER A 616 -14.35 -4.16 23.81
N SER A 617 -15.38 -4.40 23.00
CA SER A 617 -15.28 -4.58 21.55
C SER A 617 -15.87 -3.42 20.74
N HIS A 618 -16.19 -2.26 21.31
CA HIS A 618 -16.84 -1.19 20.52
C HIS A 618 -15.89 -0.46 19.55
N ILE A 619 -16.41 -0.04 18.39
CA ILE A 619 -15.64 0.59 17.29
C ILE A 619 -14.91 1.88 17.74
N ASN A 620 -15.53 2.70 18.60
CA ASN A 620 -14.89 3.92 19.13
C ASN A 620 -13.66 3.64 20.02
N ILE A 621 -13.60 2.46 20.65
CA ILE A 621 -12.42 2.00 21.38
C ILE A 621 -11.30 1.75 20.34
N ALA A 622 -11.59 0.97 19.29
CA ALA A 622 -10.63 0.70 18.21
C ALA A 622 -10.10 1.99 17.55
N ALA A 623 -10.99 2.94 17.24
CA ALA A 623 -10.59 4.22 16.65
C ALA A 623 -9.70 5.07 17.57
N SER A 624 -9.84 4.93 18.89
CA SER A 624 -8.98 5.60 19.87
C SER A 624 -7.63 4.90 20.00
N LEU A 625 -7.62 3.56 20.00
CA LEU A 625 -6.41 2.73 19.99
C LEU A 625 -5.56 3.03 18.75
N ASP A 626 -6.16 3.13 17.55
CA ASP A 626 -5.45 3.54 16.32
C ASP A 626 -4.82 4.93 16.47
N CYS A 627 -5.56 5.91 17.01
CA CYS A 627 -5.01 7.26 17.20
C CYS A 627 -3.80 7.24 18.14
N ILE A 628 -3.85 6.47 19.24
CA ILE A 628 -2.71 6.28 20.14
C ILE A 628 -1.55 5.64 19.39
N ALA A 629 -1.81 4.59 18.62
CA ALA A 629 -0.79 3.89 17.84
C ALA A 629 -0.09 4.83 16.84
N HIS A 630 -0.83 5.74 16.19
CA HIS A 630 -0.22 6.71 15.27
C HIS A 630 0.72 7.67 16.01
N VAL A 631 0.27 8.23 17.14
CA VAL A 631 1.13 9.15 17.91
C VAL A 631 2.36 8.42 18.43
N LEU A 632 2.21 7.17 18.90
CA LEU A 632 3.34 6.36 19.35
C LEU A 632 4.30 5.98 18.23
N THR A 633 3.79 5.75 17.01
CA THR A 633 4.63 5.48 15.83
C THR A 633 5.55 6.67 15.54
N ASP A 634 4.99 7.89 15.50
CA ASP A 634 5.78 9.10 15.26
C ASP A 634 6.66 9.47 16.46
N ASN A 635 6.27 9.07 17.67
CA ASN A 635 7.10 9.13 18.88
C ASN A 635 8.11 7.97 18.97
N ASN A 636 8.25 7.15 17.93
CA ASN A 636 9.19 6.03 17.81
C ASN A 636 9.03 4.88 18.84
N ASP A 637 7.89 4.78 19.52
CA ASP A 637 7.56 3.67 20.43
C ASP A 637 6.80 2.57 19.65
N TYR A 638 7.51 1.93 18.72
CA TYR A 638 6.94 1.02 17.73
C TYR A 638 6.30 -0.24 18.34
N ASP A 639 6.86 -0.77 19.42
CA ASP A 639 6.34 -2.00 20.05
C ASP A 639 5.00 -1.76 20.72
N LYS A 640 4.85 -0.64 21.44
CA LYS A 640 3.54 -0.26 21.99
C LYS A 640 2.57 0.11 20.88
N ALA A 641 3.02 0.81 19.85
CA ALA A 641 2.17 1.13 18.69
C ALA A 641 1.59 -0.14 18.05
N LEU A 642 2.40 -1.20 17.89
CA LEU A 642 1.95 -2.50 17.38
C LEU A 642 0.91 -3.16 18.30
N ASP A 643 1.09 -3.14 19.63
CA ASP A 643 0.09 -3.68 20.57
C ASP A 643 -1.27 -2.97 20.43
N PHE A 644 -1.24 -1.62 20.38
CA PHE A 644 -2.46 -0.82 20.18
C PHE A 644 -3.12 -1.11 18.83
N CYS A 645 -2.36 -1.21 17.74
CA CYS A 645 -2.85 -1.60 16.41
C CYS A 645 -3.45 -3.02 16.40
N GLN A 646 -2.82 -3.99 17.06
CA GLN A 646 -3.31 -5.37 17.14
C GLN A 646 -4.63 -5.45 17.91
N ARG A 647 -4.74 -4.71 19.03
CA ARG A 647 -5.99 -4.57 19.78
C ARG A 647 -7.09 -3.94 18.94
N ALA A 648 -6.81 -2.82 18.26
CA ALA A 648 -7.76 -2.18 17.34
C ALA A 648 -8.21 -3.13 16.23
N MET A 649 -7.27 -3.84 15.61
CA MET A 649 -7.53 -4.81 14.54
C MET A 649 -8.39 -5.98 15.03
N SER A 650 -8.18 -6.48 16.25
CA SER A 650 -9.01 -7.56 16.82
C SER A 650 -10.48 -7.13 16.97
N ILE A 651 -10.70 -5.87 17.38
CA ILE A 651 -12.02 -5.28 17.51
C ILE A 651 -12.66 -5.10 16.13
N TYR A 652 -11.96 -4.48 15.18
CA TYR A 652 -12.49 -4.29 13.84
C TYR A 652 -12.79 -5.61 13.13
N THR A 653 -11.94 -6.63 13.26
CA THR A 653 -12.15 -7.95 12.64
C THR A 653 -13.40 -8.63 13.18
N ARG A 654 -13.70 -8.46 14.48
CA ARG A 654 -14.93 -8.98 15.08
C ARG A 654 -16.19 -8.30 14.55
N TYR A 655 -16.11 -7.00 14.24
CA TYR A 655 -17.24 -6.25 13.69
C TYR A 655 -17.39 -6.43 12.18
N TYR A 656 -16.27 -6.61 11.49
CA TYR A 656 -16.18 -6.69 10.02
C TYR A 656 -15.44 -7.96 9.58
N PRO A 657 -16.05 -9.15 9.74
CA PRO A 657 -15.39 -10.43 9.43
C PRO A 657 -15.04 -10.59 7.94
N ASN A 658 -15.73 -9.87 7.04
CA ASN A 658 -15.53 -9.93 5.60
C ASN A 658 -14.53 -8.88 5.06
N GLY A 659 -13.82 -8.17 5.94
CA GLY A 659 -12.96 -7.02 5.63
C GLY A 659 -13.71 -5.68 5.74
N HIS A 660 -12.98 -4.58 5.94
CA HIS A 660 -13.51 -3.21 5.94
C HIS A 660 -12.38 -2.20 5.74
N VAL A 661 -12.70 -1.00 5.28
CA VAL A 661 -11.73 0.08 5.06
C VAL A 661 -10.95 0.45 6.33
N TYR A 662 -11.58 0.38 7.51
CA TYR A 662 -10.88 0.57 8.79
C TYR A 662 -9.82 -0.50 9.06
N ILE A 663 -10.09 -1.76 8.70
CA ILE A 663 -9.08 -2.82 8.80
C ILE A 663 -7.91 -2.52 7.86
N ALA A 664 -8.19 -2.05 6.64
CA ALA A 664 -7.14 -1.67 5.70
C ALA A 664 -6.31 -0.47 6.19
N SER A 665 -6.93 0.52 6.82
CA SER A 665 -6.24 1.65 7.45
C SER A 665 -5.30 1.16 8.55
N THR A 666 -5.79 0.38 9.54
CA THR A 666 -4.94 -0.16 10.62
C THR A 666 -3.82 -1.05 10.06
N LEU A 667 -4.10 -1.89 9.06
CA LEU A 667 -3.06 -2.69 8.39
C LEU A 667 -2.00 -1.78 7.72
N THR A 668 -2.41 -0.68 7.09
CA THR A 668 -1.46 0.26 6.48
C THR A 668 -0.53 0.87 7.54
N TYR A 669 -1.04 1.21 8.73
CA TYR A 669 -0.21 1.68 9.84
C TYR A 669 0.72 0.60 10.40
N ILE A 670 0.24 -0.64 10.56
CA ILE A 670 1.09 -1.78 10.93
C ILE A 670 2.22 -1.95 9.92
N GLY A 671 1.93 -1.87 8.62
CA GLY A 671 2.93 -1.95 7.57
C GLY A 671 4.00 -0.85 7.67
N TYR A 672 3.61 0.39 7.99
CA TYR A 672 4.57 1.45 8.23
C TYR A 672 5.45 1.19 9.46
N ILE A 673 4.87 0.74 10.57
CA ILE A 673 5.63 0.40 11.78
C ILE A 673 6.64 -0.71 11.49
N LEU A 674 6.22 -1.75 10.77
CA LEU A 674 7.11 -2.85 10.36
C LEU A 674 8.23 -2.36 9.43
N CYS A 675 7.96 -1.41 8.54
CA CYS A 675 9.01 -0.76 7.75
C CYS A 675 10.03 -0.03 8.62
N PHE A 676 9.60 0.70 9.65
CA PHE A 676 10.50 1.39 10.58
C PHE A 676 11.32 0.42 11.45
N GLN A 677 10.78 -0.77 11.74
CA GLN A 677 11.50 -1.85 12.41
C GLN A 677 12.44 -2.65 11.48
N GLY A 678 12.54 -2.31 10.20
CA GLY A 678 13.35 -3.05 9.21
C GLY A 678 12.73 -4.37 8.73
N LYS A 679 11.49 -4.69 9.13
CA LYS A 679 10.76 -5.91 8.76
C LYS A 679 9.99 -5.72 7.44
N HIS A 680 10.71 -5.46 6.36
CA HIS A 680 10.12 -5.03 5.09
C HIS A 680 9.23 -6.09 4.42
N ASP A 681 9.51 -7.39 4.59
CA ASP A 681 8.68 -8.47 3.99
C ASP A 681 7.33 -8.64 4.67
N GLU A 682 7.32 -8.57 6.01
CA GLU A 682 6.08 -8.57 6.77
C GLU A 682 5.27 -7.31 6.43
N ALA A 683 5.93 -6.16 6.35
CA ALA A 683 5.30 -4.91 5.94
C ALA A 683 4.66 -5.02 4.55
N LEU A 684 5.36 -5.61 3.57
CA LEU A 684 4.86 -5.80 2.22
C LEU A 684 3.59 -6.65 2.21
N LYS A 685 3.60 -7.82 2.87
CA LYS A 685 2.42 -8.70 2.98
C LYS A 685 1.22 -7.98 3.60
N ILE A 686 1.48 -7.18 4.63
CA ILE A 686 0.45 -6.40 5.34
C ILE A 686 -0.11 -5.29 4.43
N HIS A 687 0.75 -4.55 3.72
CA HIS A 687 0.33 -3.51 2.78
C HIS A 687 -0.43 -4.10 1.58
N GLU A 688 -0.02 -5.24 1.02
CA GLU A 688 -0.73 -5.93 -0.06
C GLU A 688 -2.12 -6.41 0.39
N ARG A 689 -2.24 -6.90 1.63
CA ARG A 689 -3.53 -7.25 2.21
C ARG A 689 -4.43 -6.03 2.38
N ALA A 690 -3.90 -4.90 2.86
CA ALA A 690 -4.64 -3.65 2.95
C ALA A 690 -5.12 -3.19 1.57
N LEU A 691 -4.24 -3.24 0.56
CA LEU A 691 -4.55 -2.87 -0.82
C LEU A 691 -5.63 -3.76 -1.44
N ALA A 692 -5.59 -5.08 -1.18
CA ALA A 692 -6.61 -6.02 -1.66
C ALA A 692 -7.99 -5.74 -1.05
N ILE A 693 -8.05 -5.37 0.23
CA ILE A 693 -9.30 -4.93 0.86
C ILE A 693 -9.77 -3.63 0.20
N LEU A 694 -8.92 -2.61 0.07
CA LEU A 694 -9.32 -1.33 -0.53
C LEU A 694 -9.79 -1.47 -1.97
N LYS A 695 -9.12 -2.28 -2.80
CA LYS A 695 -9.54 -2.55 -4.19
C LYS A 695 -10.87 -3.28 -4.30
N LYS A 696 -11.29 -4.01 -3.26
CA LYS A 696 -12.62 -4.62 -3.18
C LYS A 696 -13.70 -3.60 -2.81
N TYR A 697 -13.34 -2.60 -1.99
CA TYR A 697 -14.26 -1.64 -1.39
C TYR A 697 -14.31 -0.28 -2.07
N TYR A 698 -13.37 0.06 -2.96
CA TYR A 698 -13.32 1.36 -3.62
C TYR A 698 -13.05 1.22 -5.13
N PRO A 699 -13.50 2.19 -5.95
CA PRO A 699 -13.09 2.25 -7.35
C PRO A 699 -11.58 2.42 -7.46
N SER A 700 -11.00 2.00 -8.58
CA SER A 700 -9.54 2.02 -8.81
C SER A 700 -8.89 3.40 -8.64
N GLY A 701 -9.66 4.49 -8.73
CA GLY A 701 -9.20 5.86 -8.55
C GLY A 701 -9.26 6.41 -7.12
N HIS A 702 -9.66 5.64 -6.11
CA HIS A 702 -9.84 6.20 -4.77
C HIS A 702 -8.51 6.54 -4.08
N VAL A 703 -8.47 7.67 -3.36
CA VAL A 703 -7.25 8.22 -2.73
C VAL A 703 -6.64 7.26 -1.70
N ASP A 704 -7.46 6.51 -0.95
CA ASP A 704 -6.96 5.50 0.01
C ASP A 704 -6.16 4.38 -0.68
N ILE A 705 -6.52 4.02 -1.92
CA ILE A 705 -5.73 3.06 -2.72
C ILE A 705 -4.35 3.65 -2.99
N ALA A 706 -4.26 4.93 -3.33
CA ALA A 706 -2.99 5.60 -3.58
C ALA A 706 -2.10 5.62 -2.33
N TYR A 707 -2.64 5.86 -1.13
CA TYR A 707 -1.85 5.78 0.11
C TYR A 707 -1.38 4.36 0.41
N SER A 708 -2.19 3.35 0.13
CA SER A 708 -1.78 1.95 0.29
C SER A 708 -0.69 1.54 -0.71
N LEU A 709 -0.79 1.98 -1.97
CA LEU A 709 0.26 1.82 -2.99
C LEU A 709 1.57 2.50 -2.58
N CYS A 710 1.50 3.68 -1.95
CA CYS A 710 2.67 4.35 -1.38
C CYS A 710 3.35 3.49 -0.31
N GLY A 711 2.57 2.85 0.59
CA GLY A 711 3.09 1.93 1.59
C GLY A 711 3.80 0.72 0.97
N VAL A 712 3.21 0.12 -0.06
CA VAL A 712 3.84 -0.96 -0.84
C VAL A 712 5.17 -0.49 -1.47
N GLY A 713 5.19 0.69 -2.10
CA GLY A 713 6.41 1.27 -2.66
C GLY A 713 7.50 1.50 -1.61
N LYS A 714 7.12 1.95 -0.41
CA LYS A 714 8.03 2.14 0.72
C LYS A 714 8.64 0.82 1.22
N ALA A 715 7.85 -0.25 1.25
CA ALA A 715 8.33 -1.58 1.63
C ALA A 715 9.34 -2.13 0.60
N TYR A 716 9.04 -2.00 -0.71
CA TYR A 716 9.99 -2.36 -1.77
C TYR A 716 11.29 -1.54 -1.73
N LEU A 717 11.18 -0.24 -1.43
CA LEU A 717 12.34 0.62 -1.24
C LEU A 717 13.22 0.12 -0.09
N GLY A 718 12.62 -0.29 1.04
CA GLY A 718 13.34 -0.88 2.16
C GLY A 718 14.03 -2.21 1.82
N GLN A 719 13.48 -2.99 0.88
CA GLN A 719 14.12 -4.21 0.35
C GLN A 719 15.25 -3.92 -0.66
N GLY A 720 15.48 -2.66 -1.05
CA GLY A 720 16.42 -2.31 -2.11
C GLY A 720 15.91 -2.60 -3.54
N LYS A 721 14.61 -2.91 -3.70
CA LYS A 721 13.94 -3.17 -4.98
C LYS A 721 13.42 -1.87 -5.58
N TYR A 722 14.36 -1.07 -6.09
CA TYR A 722 14.11 0.32 -6.51
C TYR A 722 13.14 0.44 -7.69
N ASP A 723 13.19 -0.47 -8.66
CA ASP A 723 12.33 -0.41 -9.86
C ASP A 723 10.88 -0.75 -9.52
N GLU A 724 10.66 -1.79 -8.70
CA GLU A 724 9.34 -2.13 -8.19
C GLU A 724 8.77 -1.01 -7.32
N ALA A 725 9.58 -0.46 -6.40
CA ALA A 725 9.16 0.67 -5.57
C ALA A 725 8.69 1.86 -6.40
N ARG A 726 9.40 2.15 -7.49
CA ARG A 726 9.08 3.23 -8.42
C ARG A 726 7.72 3.04 -9.09
N ILE A 727 7.42 1.84 -9.59
CA ILE A 727 6.13 1.54 -10.24
C ILE A 727 4.96 1.85 -9.31
N PHE A 728 5.03 1.41 -8.05
CA PHE A 728 3.95 1.65 -7.09
C PHE A 728 3.82 3.12 -6.68
N HIS A 729 4.95 3.84 -6.56
CA HIS A 729 4.91 5.28 -6.31
C HIS A 729 4.38 6.08 -7.51
N GLU A 730 4.69 5.70 -8.75
CA GLU A 730 4.14 6.34 -9.96
C GLU A 730 2.63 6.10 -10.09
N GLN A 731 2.15 4.88 -9.82
CA GLN A 731 0.71 4.59 -9.77
C GLN A 731 -0.01 5.39 -8.68
N SER A 732 0.61 5.53 -7.50
CA SER A 732 0.08 6.38 -6.42
C SER A 732 0.03 7.84 -6.86
N LEU A 733 1.09 8.35 -7.52
CA LEU A 733 1.16 9.71 -8.02
C LEU A 733 0.06 10.02 -9.04
N GLU A 734 -0.19 9.11 -10.00
CA GLU A 734 -1.21 9.27 -11.03
C GLU A 734 -2.61 9.43 -10.42
N ILE A 735 -2.95 8.58 -9.45
CA ILE A 735 -4.24 8.67 -8.75
C ILE A 735 -4.33 10.00 -7.99
N LEU A 736 -3.31 10.35 -7.20
CA LEU A 736 -3.34 11.58 -6.41
C LEU A 736 -3.40 12.84 -7.29
N GLN A 737 -2.68 12.88 -8.41
CA GLN A 737 -2.71 14.02 -9.35
C GLN A 737 -4.05 14.18 -10.06
N LYS A 738 -4.78 13.09 -10.27
CA LYS A 738 -6.09 13.13 -10.93
C LYS A 738 -7.18 13.68 -10.01
N TYR A 739 -7.15 13.33 -8.72
CA TYR A 739 -8.27 13.59 -7.80
C TYR A 739 -7.98 14.63 -6.70
N LEU A 740 -6.72 14.98 -6.46
CA LEU A 740 -6.33 15.99 -5.47
C LEU A 740 -5.73 17.21 -6.16
N PHE A 741 -5.79 18.36 -5.49
CA PHE A 741 -5.17 19.57 -6.00
C PHE A 741 -3.63 19.42 -6.09
N PRO A 742 -2.96 20.12 -7.02
CA PRO A 742 -1.53 19.92 -7.29
C PRO A 742 -0.58 20.14 -6.10
N GLY A 743 -1.01 20.94 -5.11
CA GLY A 743 -0.23 21.23 -3.91
C GLY A 743 -0.41 20.23 -2.78
N HIS A 744 -1.22 19.17 -2.93
CA HIS A 744 -1.52 18.26 -1.83
C HIS A 744 -0.27 17.53 -1.30
N ASP A 745 -0.12 17.43 0.04
CA ASP A 745 1.05 16.82 0.72
C ASP A 745 1.39 15.41 0.21
N GLY A 746 0.38 14.61 -0.10
CA GLY A 746 0.57 13.28 -0.69
C GLY A 746 1.35 13.30 -2.00
N ILE A 747 1.08 14.25 -2.90
CA ILE A 747 1.80 14.40 -4.18
C ILE A 747 3.26 14.77 -3.90
N ILE A 748 3.48 15.74 -3.01
CA ILE A 748 4.82 16.19 -2.61
C ILE A 748 5.64 15.06 -1.98
N CYS A 749 5.01 14.26 -1.10
CA CYS A 749 5.64 13.10 -0.47
C CYS A 749 6.06 12.06 -1.50
N ILE A 750 5.20 11.73 -2.46
CA ILE A 750 5.51 10.78 -3.52
C ILE A 750 6.64 11.29 -4.43
N LEU A 751 6.63 12.57 -4.83
CA LEU A 751 7.72 13.16 -5.60
C LEU A 751 9.06 13.05 -4.88
N ASN A 752 9.07 13.31 -3.56
CA ASN A 752 10.28 13.13 -2.75
C ASN A 752 10.71 11.67 -2.62
N ASN A 753 9.78 10.71 -2.54
CA ASN A 753 10.13 9.28 -2.50
C ASN A 753 10.69 8.79 -3.84
N ILE A 754 10.11 9.21 -4.97
CA ILE A 754 10.67 8.90 -6.30
C ILE A 754 12.03 9.57 -6.48
N GLY A 755 12.18 10.83 -6.04
CA GLY A 755 13.48 11.52 -6.03
C GLY A 755 14.54 10.76 -5.23
N HIS A 756 14.17 10.22 -4.07
CA HIS A 756 15.05 9.37 -3.27
C HIS A 756 15.44 8.09 -3.99
N ILE A 757 14.48 7.38 -4.62
CA ILE A 757 14.75 6.19 -5.43
C ILE A 757 15.75 6.51 -6.55
N GLN A 758 15.56 7.62 -7.26
CA GLN A 758 16.44 8.03 -8.35
C GLN A 758 17.86 8.35 -7.86
N ARG A 759 18.00 8.92 -6.64
CA ARG A 759 19.30 9.12 -5.99
C ARG A 759 20.01 7.79 -5.74
N GLU A 760 19.30 6.81 -5.19
CA GLU A 760 19.86 5.47 -4.94
C GLU A 760 20.27 4.75 -6.25
N GLN A 761 19.58 5.07 -7.36
CA GLN A 761 19.96 4.60 -8.70
C GLN A 761 21.11 5.40 -9.35
N GLY A 762 21.69 6.40 -8.66
CA GLY A 762 22.77 7.25 -9.18
C GLY A 762 22.32 8.34 -10.17
N LYS A 763 21.01 8.52 -10.37
CA LYS A 763 20.43 9.54 -11.27
C LYS A 763 20.22 10.85 -10.52
N TYR A 764 21.33 11.49 -10.15
CA TYR A 764 21.31 12.66 -9.26
C TYR A 764 20.58 13.87 -9.86
N ASP A 765 20.68 14.12 -11.17
CA ASP A 765 20.00 15.25 -11.81
C ASP A 765 18.48 15.06 -11.89
N GLU A 766 18.01 13.85 -12.22
CA GLU A 766 16.58 13.50 -12.19
C GLU A 766 16.02 13.58 -10.76
N SER A 767 16.80 13.14 -9.77
CA SER A 767 16.46 13.26 -8.35
C SER A 767 16.31 14.73 -7.93
N LEU A 768 17.24 15.59 -8.31
CA LEU A 768 17.18 17.03 -8.05
C LEU A 768 15.98 17.70 -8.70
N ASP A 769 15.63 17.35 -9.95
CA ASP A 769 14.44 17.88 -10.62
C ASP A 769 13.16 17.55 -9.83
N LEU A 770 13.00 16.29 -9.42
CA LEU A 770 11.84 15.85 -8.64
C LEU A 770 11.74 16.56 -7.30
N HIS A 771 12.86 16.69 -6.57
CA HIS A 771 12.88 17.42 -5.30
C HIS A 771 12.62 18.91 -5.47
N ARG A 772 13.14 19.55 -6.52
CA ARG A 772 12.85 20.96 -6.84
C ARG A 772 11.40 21.18 -7.23
N ARG A 773 10.78 20.25 -7.96
CA ARG A 773 9.35 20.27 -8.25
C ARG A 773 8.51 20.16 -6.99
N ALA A 774 8.88 19.25 -6.07
CA ALA A 774 8.24 19.14 -4.76
C ALA A 774 8.36 20.44 -3.96
N LEU A 775 9.54 21.06 -3.94
CA LEU A 775 9.79 22.35 -3.29
C LEU A 775 8.96 23.49 -3.91
N ALA A 776 8.92 23.60 -5.25
CA ALA A 776 8.16 24.63 -5.94
C ALA A 776 6.65 24.51 -5.68
N LEU A 777 6.12 23.28 -5.56
CA LEU A 777 4.75 23.06 -5.12
C LEU A 777 4.55 23.49 -3.66
N GLN A 778 5.50 23.17 -2.78
CA GLN A 778 5.43 23.60 -1.38
C GLN A 778 5.44 25.13 -1.24
N GLU A 779 6.35 25.82 -1.91
CA GLU A 779 6.48 27.29 -1.89
C GLU A 779 5.26 28.01 -2.49
N LYS A 780 4.60 27.39 -3.48
CA LYS A 780 3.42 27.96 -4.13
C LYS A 780 2.16 27.86 -3.27
N TYR A 781 1.95 26.73 -2.59
CA TYR A 781 0.69 26.43 -1.91
C TYR A 781 0.76 26.59 -0.38
N TYR A 782 1.96 26.60 0.19
CA TYR A 782 2.15 26.69 1.64
C TYR A 782 3.01 27.89 2.02
N PRO A 783 2.86 28.43 3.24
CA PRO A 783 3.70 29.50 3.73
C PRO A 783 5.17 29.07 3.87
N SER A 784 6.08 30.05 3.87
CA SER A 784 7.53 29.86 3.87
C SER A 784 8.11 29.03 5.02
N TYR A 785 7.36 28.77 6.10
CA TYR A 785 7.80 27.99 7.27
C TYR A 785 7.05 26.66 7.47
N TYR A 786 6.57 26.05 6.38
CA TYR A 786 5.97 24.72 6.46
C TYR A 786 7.01 23.65 6.80
N ALA A 787 6.81 22.86 7.86
CA ALA A 787 7.80 21.89 8.38
C ALA A 787 8.29 20.88 7.33
N ASN A 788 7.44 20.51 6.37
CA ASN A 788 7.80 19.58 5.30
C ASN A 788 8.71 20.20 4.22
N ILE A 789 8.88 21.53 4.17
CA ILE A 789 9.88 22.18 3.31
C ILE A 789 11.30 21.81 3.78
N ALA A 790 11.54 21.80 5.09
CA ALA A 790 12.84 21.41 5.65
C ALA A 790 13.21 19.95 5.30
N TYR A 791 12.21 19.06 5.19
CA TYR A 791 12.43 17.71 4.69
C TYR A 791 12.92 17.72 3.24
N THR A 792 12.26 18.47 2.36
CA THR A 792 12.67 18.60 0.94
C THR A 792 14.05 19.23 0.80
N PHE A 793 14.37 20.27 1.59
CA PHE A 793 15.71 20.86 1.62
C PHE A 793 16.79 19.86 2.02
N ASN A 794 16.55 19.03 3.03
CA ASN A 794 17.48 17.96 3.39
C ASN A 794 17.66 16.93 2.27
N ARG A 795 16.59 16.60 1.54
CA ARG A 795 16.69 15.70 0.37
C ARG A 795 17.54 16.31 -0.75
N ILE A 796 17.33 17.58 -1.06
CA ILE A 796 18.15 18.33 -2.04
C ILE A 796 19.61 18.37 -1.59
N GLY A 797 19.88 18.75 -0.34
CA GLY A 797 21.22 18.80 0.24
C GLY A 797 21.94 17.46 0.14
N ASN A 798 21.25 16.36 0.45
CA ASN A 798 21.82 15.01 0.34
C ASN A 798 22.18 14.62 -1.10
N VAL A 799 21.42 15.05 -2.11
CA VAL A 799 21.78 14.79 -3.52
C VAL A 799 22.97 15.66 -3.94
N LEU A 800 23.03 16.91 -3.47
CA LEU A 800 24.14 17.82 -3.75
C LEU A 800 25.47 17.36 -3.12
N ILE A 801 25.42 16.67 -1.98
CA ILE A 801 26.60 16.01 -1.37
C ILE A 801 27.20 15.00 -2.36
N GLU A 802 26.37 14.15 -2.96
CA GLU A 802 26.83 13.14 -3.93
C GLU A 802 27.40 13.80 -5.22
N GLN A 803 26.95 15.02 -5.55
CA GLN A 803 27.51 15.85 -6.62
C GLN A 803 28.75 16.68 -6.19
N LYS A 804 29.22 16.55 -4.94
CA LYS A 804 30.33 17.31 -4.35
C LYS A 804 30.12 18.83 -4.32
N LYS A 805 28.87 19.31 -4.37
CA LYS A 805 28.51 20.74 -4.34
C LYS A 805 28.29 21.23 -2.91
N TYR A 806 29.34 21.15 -2.08
CA TYR A 806 29.20 21.31 -0.63
C TYR A 806 28.73 22.70 -0.17
N ASP A 807 29.10 23.78 -0.88
CA ASP A 807 28.66 25.14 -0.54
C ASP A 807 27.16 25.33 -0.76
N GLU A 808 26.59 24.74 -1.81
CA GLU A 808 25.14 24.74 -2.06
C GLU A 808 24.42 23.84 -1.06
N THR A 809 24.98 22.65 -0.76
CA THR A 809 24.47 21.75 0.27
C THR A 809 24.30 22.47 1.61
N MET A 810 25.33 23.20 2.04
CA MET A 810 25.31 23.86 3.35
C MET A 810 24.16 24.86 3.46
N LYS A 811 23.91 25.67 2.41
CA LYS A 811 22.78 26.61 2.37
C LYS A 811 21.44 25.90 2.60
N PHE A 812 21.21 24.77 1.92
CA PHE A 812 19.95 24.03 2.06
C PHE A 812 19.81 23.39 3.45
N HIS A 813 20.88 22.82 4.00
CA HIS A 813 20.83 22.22 5.34
C HIS A 813 20.71 23.26 6.46
N GLU A 814 21.37 24.42 6.35
CA GLU A 814 21.22 25.53 7.29
C GLU A 814 19.80 26.10 7.27
N CYS A 815 19.21 26.31 6.08
CA CYS A 815 17.80 26.69 5.97
C CYS A 815 16.87 25.63 6.59
N ALA A 816 17.12 24.34 6.35
CA ALA A 816 16.33 23.27 6.96
C ALA A 816 16.46 23.25 8.49
N LEU A 817 17.65 23.55 9.03
CA LEU A 817 17.91 23.62 10.46
C LEU A 817 17.17 24.80 11.09
N GLU A 818 17.31 26.01 10.55
CA GLU A 818 16.65 27.22 11.05
C GLU A 818 15.12 27.04 11.09
N MET A 819 14.54 26.46 10.02
CA MET A 819 13.11 26.17 9.95
C MET A 819 12.68 25.17 11.04
N ARG A 820 13.45 24.10 11.25
CA ARG A 820 13.15 23.07 12.25
C ARG A 820 13.33 23.58 13.67
N GLU A 821 14.36 24.37 13.96
CA GLU A 821 14.56 24.99 15.29
C GLU A 821 13.44 25.96 15.64
N LYS A 822 12.98 26.76 14.67
CA LYS A 822 11.83 27.65 14.86
C LYS A 822 10.53 26.89 15.09
N TYR A 823 10.33 25.77 14.39
CA TYR A 823 9.13 24.94 14.51
C TYR A 823 9.13 24.07 15.77
N TYR A 824 10.30 23.60 16.20
CA TYR A 824 10.51 22.74 17.36
C TYR A 824 11.41 23.40 18.43
N PRO A 825 10.93 24.46 19.10
CA PRO A 825 11.75 25.26 20.04
C PRO A 825 12.26 24.48 21.26
N ASN A 826 11.63 23.33 21.59
CA ASN A 826 12.04 22.46 22.71
C ASN A 826 12.98 21.30 22.30
N GLY A 827 13.38 21.25 21.02
CA GLY A 827 14.07 20.13 20.39
C GLY A 827 13.11 19.15 19.70
N HIS A 828 13.60 18.45 18.68
CA HIS A 828 12.89 17.34 18.01
C HIS A 828 13.91 16.47 17.26
N VAL A 829 13.60 15.19 17.07
CA VAL A 829 14.45 14.23 16.32
C VAL A 829 14.79 14.74 14.92
N ASP A 830 13.87 15.46 14.27
CA ASP A 830 14.14 16.07 12.96
C ASP A 830 15.32 17.05 12.98
N ILE A 831 15.52 17.79 14.08
CA ILE A 831 16.70 18.67 14.22
C ILE A 831 17.96 17.80 14.20
N ALA A 832 17.98 16.70 14.97
CA ALA A 832 19.11 15.77 15.00
C ALA A 832 19.43 15.20 13.61
N ILE A 833 18.41 14.82 12.82
CA ILE A 833 18.61 14.34 11.44
C ILE A 833 19.28 15.42 10.56
N THR A 834 18.86 16.69 10.67
CA THR A 834 19.50 17.78 9.92
C THR A 834 20.94 17.98 10.36
N LEU A 835 21.20 17.98 11.67
CA LEU A 835 22.55 18.12 12.23
C LEU A 835 23.49 16.99 11.76
N ILE A 836 23.00 15.76 11.68
CA ILE A 836 23.76 14.61 11.13
C ILE A 836 24.12 14.84 9.65
N ASN A 837 23.19 15.35 8.83
CA ASN A 837 23.49 15.64 7.42
C ASN A 837 24.51 16.79 7.27
N ILE A 838 24.44 17.82 8.14
CA ILE A 838 25.45 18.88 8.21
C ILE A 838 26.81 18.29 8.60
N GLY A 839 26.83 17.43 9.63
CA GLY A 839 28.03 16.71 10.06
C GLY A 839 28.65 15.87 8.94
N ARG A 840 27.83 15.13 8.19
CA ARG A 840 28.26 14.39 6.98
C ARG A 840 28.84 15.31 5.92
N THR A 841 28.26 16.49 5.72
CA THR A 841 28.78 17.50 4.78
C THR A 841 30.17 17.99 5.17
N PHE A 842 30.38 18.32 6.46
CA PHE A 842 31.71 18.71 6.96
C PHE A 842 32.73 17.57 6.89
N CYS A 843 32.30 16.32 7.13
CA CYS A 843 33.17 15.15 6.97
C CYS A 843 33.67 15.00 5.53
N GLN A 844 32.80 15.19 4.52
CA GLN A 844 33.19 15.16 3.11
C GLN A 844 34.13 16.32 2.71
N GLN A 845 34.09 17.44 3.45
CA GLN A 845 35.04 18.54 3.33
C GLN A 845 36.35 18.32 4.12
N GLN A 846 36.52 17.16 4.77
CA GLN A 846 37.63 16.83 5.69
C GLN A 846 37.72 17.75 6.92
N ASN A 847 36.63 18.43 7.29
CA ASN A 847 36.55 19.21 8.52
C ASN A 847 35.98 18.33 9.64
N PHE A 848 36.82 17.42 10.14
CA PHE A 848 36.40 16.39 11.10
C PHE A 848 35.96 16.97 12.44
N ASP A 849 36.60 18.04 12.92
CA ASP A 849 36.24 18.69 14.20
C ASP A 849 34.79 19.19 14.20
N LYS A 850 34.39 19.94 13.16
CA LYS A 850 33.00 20.40 13.02
C LYS A 850 32.05 19.24 12.80
N ALA A 851 32.44 18.23 12.02
CA ALA A 851 31.61 17.06 11.81
C ALA A 851 31.26 16.38 13.14
N ILE A 852 32.26 16.15 14.00
CA ILE A 852 32.06 15.58 15.34
C ILE A 852 31.17 16.48 16.20
N GLU A 853 31.38 17.80 16.19
CA GLU A 853 30.56 18.75 16.95
C GLU A 853 29.06 18.64 16.59
N TYR A 854 28.73 18.61 15.30
CA TYR A 854 27.34 18.50 14.83
C TYR A 854 26.72 17.13 15.16
N HIS A 855 27.48 16.04 15.03
CA HIS A 855 27.00 14.72 15.43
C HIS A 855 26.82 14.60 16.96
N GLN A 856 27.64 15.26 17.77
CA GLN A 856 27.46 15.32 19.22
C GLN A 856 26.20 16.10 19.61
N LYS A 857 25.95 17.26 19.00
CA LYS A 857 24.68 18.00 19.18
C LYS A 857 23.46 17.16 18.80
N ALA A 858 23.55 16.41 17.70
CA ALA A 858 22.49 15.48 17.31
C ALA A 858 22.29 14.37 18.36
N LEU A 859 23.38 13.81 18.88
CA LEU A 859 23.36 12.77 19.91
C LEU A 859 22.72 13.27 21.21
N GLU A 860 23.03 14.49 21.66
CA GLU A 860 22.43 15.10 22.86
C GLU A 860 20.91 15.24 22.74
N ILE A 861 20.43 15.65 21.56
CA ILE A 861 18.99 15.71 21.28
C ILE A 861 18.39 14.30 21.30
N GLN A 862 19.03 13.35 20.63
CA GLN A 862 18.54 11.96 20.56
C GLN A 862 18.50 11.29 21.94
N GLU A 863 19.52 11.46 22.79
CA GLU A 863 19.58 10.89 24.15
C GLU A 863 18.50 11.46 25.08
N LYS A 864 18.04 12.70 24.83
CA LYS A 864 16.92 13.31 25.57
C LYS A 864 15.56 12.73 25.17
N TYR A 865 15.39 12.38 23.89
CA TYR A 865 14.10 11.95 23.32
C TYR A 865 13.92 10.43 23.29
N TYR A 866 14.99 9.68 23.06
CA TYR A 866 14.95 8.24 22.96
C TYR A 866 15.29 7.55 24.28
N SER A 867 14.70 6.38 24.51
CA SER A 867 15.19 5.48 25.55
C SER A 867 16.63 5.05 25.24
N SER A 868 17.39 4.69 26.27
CA SER A 868 18.84 4.40 26.20
C SER A 868 19.23 3.14 25.39
N GLY A 869 18.35 2.64 24.51
CA GLY A 869 18.58 1.54 23.58
C GLY A 869 18.11 1.81 22.14
N SER A 870 17.85 3.06 21.76
CA SER A 870 17.39 3.37 20.39
C SER A 870 18.49 3.14 19.32
N VAL A 871 18.14 2.50 18.20
CA VAL A 871 19.03 2.32 17.02
C VAL A 871 19.57 3.65 16.53
N PHE A 872 18.74 4.71 16.54
CA PHE A 872 19.14 6.02 16.05
C PHE A 872 20.31 6.62 16.85
N ILE A 873 20.40 6.30 18.15
CA ILE A 873 21.55 6.69 18.98
C ILE A 873 22.79 5.92 18.54
N ALA A 874 22.67 4.61 18.31
CA ALA A 874 23.78 3.77 17.86
C ALA A 874 24.31 4.19 16.49
N ASP A 875 23.43 4.56 15.55
CA ASP A 875 23.81 5.05 14.23
C ASP A 875 24.61 6.36 14.30
N THR A 876 24.18 7.30 15.15
CA THR A 876 24.91 8.56 15.35
C THR A 876 26.28 8.31 15.98
N ILE A 877 26.37 7.40 16.95
CA ILE A 877 27.64 6.99 17.58
C ILE A 877 28.56 6.31 16.55
N ASN A 878 28.03 5.43 15.71
CA ASN A 878 28.75 4.82 14.59
C ASN A 878 29.23 5.89 13.60
N GLY A 879 28.42 6.92 13.32
CA GLY A 879 28.80 8.07 12.51
C GLY A 879 30.01 8.82 13.07
N ILE A 880 30.02 9.10 14.38
CA ILE A 880 31.19 9.70 15.05
C ILE A 880 32.41 8.77 14.96
N GLY A 881 32.21 7.47 15.17
CA GLY A 881 33.27 6.47 15.00
C GLY A 881 33.85 6.47 13.59
N HIS A 882 33.02 6.60 12.56
CA HIS A 882 33.45 6.68 11.15
C HIS A 882 34.23 7.95 10.85
N ILE A 883 33.79 9.09 11.37
CA ILE A 883 34.53 10.36 11.24
C ILE A 883 35.93 10.22 11.86
N LEU A 884 36.03 9.61 13.05
CA LEU A 884 37.31 9.35 13.72
C LEU A 884 38.18 8.32 12.99
N TYR A 885 37.56 7.35 12.31
CA TYR A 885 38.25 6.40 11.44
C TYR A 885 38.87 7.12 10.23
N ASP A 886 38.12 8.04 9.59
CA ASP A 886 38.61 8.84 8.47
C ASP A 886 39.73 9.81 8.90
N GLU A 887 39.67 10.32 10.14
CA GLU A 887 40.74 11.08 10.79
C GLU A 887 41.94 10.21 11.24
N GLN A 888 41.91 8.90 11.00
CA GLN A 888 42.94 7.93 11.38
C GLN A 888 43.12 7.73 12.90
N LYS A 889 42.17 8.19 13.72
CA LYS A 889 42.15 7.98 15.18
C LYS A 889 41.45 6.66 15.53
N TYR A 890 42.08 5.56 15.11
CA TYR A 890 41.48 4.21 15.15
C TYR A 890 41.11 3.74 16.57
N ASP A 891 41.91 4.03 17.60
CA ASP A 891 41.62 3.57 18.97
C ASP A 891 40.39 4.26 19.58
N THR A 892 40.22 5.57 19.32
CA THR A 892 39.01 6.28 19.71
C THR A 892 37.80 5.83 18.89
N ALA A 893 37.96 5.60 17.58
CA ALA A 893 36.89 5.06 16.74
C ALA A 893 36.38 3.71 17.29
N MET A 894 37.29 2.81 17.67
CA MET A 894 36.96 1.54 18.32
C MET A 894 36.13 1.70 19.61
N THR A 895 36.40 2.74 20.39
CA THR A 895 35.65 3.03 21.62
C THR A 895 34.20 3.41 21.30
N TYR A 896 33.97 4.26 20.29
CA TYR A 896 32.63 4.63 19.84
C TYR A 896 31.90 3.43 19.22
N TYR A 897 32.54 2.66 18.35
CA TYR A 897 31.94 1.45 17.78
C TYR A 897 31.58 0.42 18.85
N GLY A 898 32.42 0.23 19.86
CA GLY A 898 32.12 -0.65 21.01
C GLY A 898 30.90 -0.17 21.80
N ARG A 899 30.76 1.15 22.00
CA ARG A 899 29.58 1.74 22.65
C ARG A 899 28.31 1.53 21.82
N ALA A 900 28.36 1.73 20.50
CA ALA A 900 27.23 1.49 19.60
C ALA A 900 26.83 0.01 19.61
N LEU A 901 27.81 -0.90 19.56
CA LEU A 901 27.58 -2.34 19.59
C LEU A 901 26.85 -2.78 20.87
N LEU A 902 27.28 -2.30 22.04
CA LEU A 902 26.62 -2.60 23.32
C LEU A 902 25.15 -2.14 23.35
N LEU A 903 24.83 -1.01 22.73
CA LEU A 903 23.46 -0.52 22.62
C LEU A 903 22.62 -1.40 21.70
N LEU A 904 23.18 -1.81 20.56
CA LEU A 904 22.50 -2.66 19.58
C LEU A 904 22.27 -4.08 20.12
N GLU A 905 23.27 -4.71 20.75
CA GLU A 905 23.14 -6.06 21.34
C GLU A 905 22.09 -6.10 22.46
N LYS A 906 21.93 -5.02 23.23
CA LYS A 906 20.87 -4.92 24.25
C LYS A 906 19.47 -4.86 23.64
N SER A 907 19.35 -4.26 22.46
CA SER A 907 18.07 -3.92 21.83
C SER A 907 17.63 -4.99 20.83
N TYR A 908 18.59 -5.67 20.22
CA TYR A 908 18.41 -6.80 19.32
C TYR A 908 19.25 -7.97 19.85
N PRO A 909 18.67 -8.83 20.69
CA PRO A 909 19.34 -10.06 21.14
C PRO A 909 19.59 -11.04 19.98
N ASP A 910 18.79 -10.92 18.91
CA ASP A 910 18.87 -11.72 17.68
C ASP A 910 19.66 -10.99 16.58
N ASP A 911 20.16 -11.74 15.60
CA ASP A 911 21.03 -11.24 14.52
C ASP A 911 20.39 -10.10 13.69
N HIS A 912 20.66 -8.83 14.02
CA HIS A 912 20.13 -7.66 13.30
C HIS A 912 21.15 -7.06 12.30
N ILE A 913 20.65 -6.49 11.20
CA ILE A 913 21.49 -5.95 10.12
C ILE A 913 22.39 -4.80 10.60
N GLU A 914 21.91 -3.92 11.48
CA GLU A 914 22.70 -2.79 12.02
C GLU A 914 23.87 -3.25 12.90
N THR A 915 23.69 -4.35 13.64
CA THR A 915 24.78 -4.98 14.40
C THR A 915 25.87 -5.47 13.45
N SER A 916 25.49 -6.05 12.30
CA SER A 916 26.46 -6.48 11.28
C SER A 916 27.27 -5.32 10.69
N ARG A 917 26.66 -4.14 10.50
CA ARG A 917 27.37 -2.94 10.02
C ARG A 917 28.41 -2.46 11.02
N THR A 918 28.05 -2.46 12.30
CA THR A 918 28.98 -2.12 13.39
C THR A 918 30.17 -3.09 13.45
N PHE A 919 29.93 -4.40 13.27
CA PHE A 919 31.02 -5.38 13.15
C PHE A 919 31.92 -5.12 11.94
N ASN A 920 31.36 -4.70 10.80
CA ASN A 920 32.15 -4.31 9.63
C ASN A 920 33.02 -3.07 9.87
N PHE A 921 32.51 -2.07 10.59
CA PHE A 921 33.32 -0.90 10.96
C PHE A 921 34.47 -1.27 11.90
N ILE A 922 34.21 -2.13 12.88
CA ILE A 922 35.24 -2.69 13.76
C ILE A 922 36.27 -3.48 12.95
N GLY A 923 35.84 -4.38 12.06
CA GLY A 923 36.73 -5.16 11.20
C GLY A 923 37.61 -4.27 10.31
N SER A 924 37.03 -3.24 9.71
CA SER A 924 37.75 -2.29 8.85
C SER A 924 38.79 -1.47 9.65
N THR A 925 38.47 -1.15 10.90
CA THR A 925 39.39 -0.45 11.83
C THR A 925 40.56 -1.34 12.22
N LEU A 926 40.29 -2.61 12.58
CA LEU A 926 41.33 -3.60 12.88
C LEU A 926 42.22 -3.89 11.67
N TYR A 927 41.64 -3.92 10.45
CA TYR A 927 42.40 -4.04 9.21
C TYR A 927 43.40 -2.89 9.03
N LYS A 928 43.00 -1.63 9.26
CA LYS A 928 43.92 -0.48 9.22
C LYS A 928 44.99 -0.52 10.32
N GLN A 929 44.66 -1.08 11.48
CA GLN A 929 45.62 -1.39 12.54
C GLN A 929 46.53 -2.59 12.23
N LYS A 930 46.41 -3.20 11.04
CA LYS A 930 47.14 -4.41 10.60
C LYS A 930 46.89 -5.65 11.45
N LYS A 931 45.80 -5.67 12.24
CA LYS A 931 45.34 -6.83 13.02
C LYS A 931 44.44 -7.71 12.17
N TYR A 932 45.04 -8.36 11.17
CA TYR A 932 44.30 -9.04 10.10
C TYR A 932 43.44 -10.22 10.59
N ASP A 933 43.91 -11.02 11.55
CA ASP A 933 43.16 -12.18 12.04
C ASP A 933 41.90 -11.76 12.81
N GLU A 934 41.99 -10.72 13.64
CA GLU A 934 40.83 -10.16 14.35
C GLU A 934 39.86 -9.48 13.36
N ALA A 935 40.38 -8.72 12.39
CA ALA A 935 39.56 -8.11 11.34
C ALA A 935 38.74 -9.16 10.57
N LEU A 936 39.38 -10.29 10.20
CA LEU A 936 38.73 -11.40 9.52
C LEU A 936 37.57 -11.98 10.34
N GLN A 937 37.75 -12.16 11.65
CA GLN A 937 36.69 -12.67 12.53
C GLN A 937 35.47 -11.75 12.57
N PHE A 938 35.68 -10.44 12.69
CA PHE A 938 34.58 -9.48 12.74
C PHE A 938 33.84 -9.36 11.40
N HIS A 939 34.56 -9.31 10.28
CA HIS A 939 33.91 -9.33 8.95
C HIS A 939 33.16 -10.64 8.69
N GLN A 940 33.68 -11.79 9.14
CA GLN A 940 32.98 -13.07 8.99
C GLN A 940 31.71 -13.15 9.84
N LYS A 941 31.73 -12.60 11.07
CA LYS A 941 30.53 -12.44 11.90
C LYS A 941 29.49 -11.57 11.18
N ALA A 942 29.90 -10.41 10.68
CA ALA A 942 29.03 -9.53 9.91
C ALA A 942 28.40 -10.25 8.71
N LEU A 943 29.22 -10.94 7.92
CA LEU A 943 28.77 -11.71 6.76
C LEU A 943 27.75 -12.80 7.14
N THR A 944 28.01 -13.55 8.22
CA THR A 944 27.11 -14.63 8.67
C THR A 944 25.73 -14.09 9.07
N MET A 945 25.69 -12.92 9.73
CA MET A 945 24.43 -12.25 10.09
C MET A 945 23.70 -11.72 8.85
N GLN A 946 24.44 -11.19 7.87
CA GLN A 946 23.88 -10.67 6.63
C GLN A 946 23.38 -11.77 5.70
N GLU A 947 24.07 -12.91 5.62
CA GLU A 947 23.65 -14.08 4.82
C GLU A 947 22.33 -14.69 5.31
N LYS A 948 22.02 -14.59 6.60
CA LYS A 948 20.68 -14.94 7.12
C LYS A 948 19.57 -14.06 6.56
N HIS A 949 19.93 -12.87 6.08
CA HIS A 949 19.04 -11.85 5.50
C HIS A 949 19.39 -11.59 4.01
N ALA A 950 19.85 -12.65 3.32
CA ALA A 950 20.42 -12.55 1.98
C ALA A 950 19.48 -12.04 0.89
N GLU A 951 18.17 -12.00 1.13
CA GLU A 951 17.17 -11.51 0.15
C GLU A 951 17.17 -9.98 -0.01
N TYR A 952 17.78 -9.22 0.92
CA TYR A 952 17.83 -7.75 0.87
C TYR A 952 19.15 -7.14 1.36
N ALA A 953 20.00 -7.90 2.07
CA ALA A 953 21.32 -7.44 2.50
C ALA A 953 22.38 -7.48 1.36
N HIS A 954 22.00 -7.41 0.08
CA HIS A 954 22.90 -7.62 -1.05
C HIS A 954 24.11 -6.68 -1.05
N VAL A 955 23.91 -5.39 -0.73
CA VAL A 955 25.01 -4.41 -0.62
C VAL A 955 25.93 -4.74 0.56
N ASP A 956 25.34 -5.00 1.72
CA ASP A 956 26.06 -5.28 2.96
C ASP A 956 26.90 -6.58 2.82
N ILE A 957 26.33 -7.64 2.26
CA ILE A 957 27.03 -8.90 1.93
C ILE A 957 28.18 -8.63 0.97
N SER A 958 27.93 -7.89 -0.12
CA SER A 958 28.96 -7.59 -1.10
C SER A 958 30.12 -6.78 -0.49
N ASN A 959 29.83 -5.83 0.39
CA ASN A 959 30.84 -5.07 1.13
C ASN A 959 31.65 -5.97 2.06
N SER A 960 31.00 -6.83 2.87
CA SER A 960 31.69 -7.76 3.77
C SER A 960 32.59 -8.73 3.02
N LEU A 961 32.10 -9.31 1.91
CA LEU A 961 32.89 -10.20 1.05
C LEU A 961 34.13 -9.47 0.50
N ASN A 962 33.97 -8.23 0.02
CA ASN A 962 35.11 -7.44 -0.45
C ASN A 962 36.10 -7.12 0.67
N SER A 963 35.63 -6.78 1.87
CA SER A 963 36.50 -6.52 3.03
C SER A 963 37.25 -7.77 3.47
N ILE A 964 36.61 -8.95 3.48
CA ILE A 964 37.26 -10.24 3.72
C ILE A 964 38.34 -10.49 2.66
N GLY A 965 38.01 -10.28 1.39
CA GLY A 965 38.99 -10.36 0.29
C GLY A 965 40.19 -9.44 0.51
N ASN A 966 39.99 -8.20 0.96
CA ASN A 966 41.07 -7.26 1.26
C ASN A 966 41.98 -7.76 2.40
N VAL A 967 41.39 -8.33 3.45
CA VAL A 967 42.13 -8.92 4.57
C VAL A 967 42.98 -10.10 4.09
N LEU A 968 42.39 -11.02 3.33
CA LEU A 968 43.08 -12.20 2.77
C LEU A 968 44.18 -11.81 1.78
N TYR A 969 43.95 -10.79 0.96
CA TYR A 969 44.96 -10.21 0.06
C TYR A 969 46.15 -9.67 0.87
N SER A 970 45.91 -8.90 1.93
CA SER A 970 46.99 -8.41 2.81
C SER A 970 47.74 -9.55 3.53
N GLN A 971 47.10 -10.70 3.75
CA GLN A 971 47.74 -11.94 4.23
C GLN A 971 48.46 -12.74 3.12
N ARG A 972 48.48 -12.24 1.87
CA ARG A 972 49.03 -12.90 0.67
C ARG A 972 48.32 -14.21 0.29
N LYS A 973 47.09 -14.41 0.75
CA LYS A 973 46.22 -15.55 0.38
C LYS A 973 45.38 -15.20 -0.84
N TYR A 974 46.05 -15.07 -1.99
CA TYR A 974 45.42 -14.52 -3.20
C TYR A 974 44.29 -15.38 -3.78
N ASP A 975 44.41 -16.71 -3.72
CA ASP A 975 43.35 -17.61 -4.23
C ASP A 975 42.06 -17.49 -3.42
N GLU A 976 42.16 -17.46 -2.09
CA GLU A 976 41.01 -17.26 -1.22
C GLU A 976 40.40 -15.85 -1.42
N ALA A 977 41.25 -14.81 -1.52
CA ALA A 977 40.78 -13.46 -1.78
C ALA A 977 39.97 -13.35 -3.09
N LEU A 978 40.42 -14.03 -4.15
CA LEU A 978 39.73 -14.06 -5.44
C LEU A 978 38.32 -14.66 -5.34
N ASP A 979 38.12 -15.75 -4.59
CA ASP A 979 36.79 -16.34 -4.37
C ASP A 979 35.82 -15.32 -3.77
N PHE A 980 36.24 -14.65 -2.69
CA PHE A 980 35.44 -13.64 -2.01
C PHE A 980 35.15 -12.43 -2.91
N TYR A 981 36.14 -11.93 -3.66
CA TYR A 981 35.92 -10.82 -4.59
C TYR A 981 34.98 -11.20 -5.75
N GLN A 982 35.11 -12.41 -6.31
CA GLN A 982 34.23 -12.87 -7.40
C GLN A 982 32.79 -13.01 -6.93
N ARG A 983 32.56 -13.54 -5.72
CA ARG A 983 31.23 -13.57 -5.09
C ARG A 983 30.69 -12.15 -4.88
N SER A 984 31.52 -11.23 -4.40
CA SER A 984 31.16 -9.82 -4.23
C SER A 984 30.76 -9.17 -5.56
N LEU A 985 31.51 -9.42 -6.63
CA LEU A 985 31.26 -8.91 -7.98
C LEU A 985 29.94 -9.45 -8.54
N ALA A 986 29.70 -10.76 -8.43
CA ALA A 986 28.49 -11.40 -8.92
C ALA A 986 27.22 -10.83 -8.27
N ILE A 987 27.28 -10.53 -6.96
CA ILE A 987 26.15 -9.89 -6.25
C ILE A 987 25.92 -8.47 -6.76
N ARG A 988 26.98 -7.66 -6.94
CA ARG A 988 26.84 -6.28 -7.46
C ARG A 988 26.32 -6.25 -8.88
N GLU A 989 26.84 -7.09 -9.77
CA GLU A 989 26.39 -7.15 -11.18
C GLU A 989 24.93 -7.59 -11.28
N LYS A 990 24.45 -8.48 -10.41
CA LYS A 990 23.08 -8.98 -10.41
C LYS A 990 22.06 -8.01 -9.81
N PHE A 991 22.35 -7.45 -8.64
CA PHE A 991 21.36 -6.69 -7.85
C PHE A 991 21.60 -5.18 -7.88
N HIS A 992 22.77 -4.74 -8.29
CA HIS A 992 23.14 -3.33 -8.32
C HIS A 992 23.85 -2.95 -9.63
N PRO A 993 23.18 -3.12 -10.79
CA PRO A 993 23.76 -2.76 -12.09
C PRO A 993 24.11 -1.27 -12.20
N PHE A 994 23.64 -0.43 -11.25
CA PHE A 994 23.94 1.00 -11.15
C PHE A 994 25.01 1.35 -10.09
N ALA A 995 25.51 0.39 -9.32
CA ALA A 995 26.60 0.61 -8.35
C ALA A 995 27.98 0.56 -9.02
N TYR A 996 28.16 1.36 -10.06
CA TYR A 996 29.33 1.37 -10.94
C TYR A 996 30.65 1.56 -10.19
N ALA A 997 30.68 2.43 -9.18
CA ALA A 997 31.85 2.64 -8.33
C ALA A 997 32.24 1.37 -7.54
N GLY A 998 31.25 0.66 -7.01
CA GLY A 998 31.45 -0.59 -6.27
C GLY A 998 31.95 -1.72 -7.17
N ILE A 999 31.35 -1.87 -8.36
CA ILE A 999 31.77 -2.84 -9.37
C ILE A 999 33.22 -2.57 -9.81
N ALA A 1000 33.55 -1.33 -10.14
CA ALA A 1000 34.90 -0.95 -10.54
C ALA A 1000 35.94 -1.20 -9.43
N THR A 1001 35.56 -0.98 -8.17
CA THR A 1001 36.44 -1.24 -7.02
C THR A 1001 36.71 -2.74 -6.84
N VAL A 1002 35.68 -3.58 -6.89
CA VAL A 1002 35.84 -5.03 -6.78
C VAL A 1002 36.65 -5.57 -7.97
N LEU A 1003 36.40 -5.10 -9.20
CA LEU A 1003 37.20 -5.47 -10.37
C LEU A 1003 38.68 -5.09 -10.20
N ASN A 1004 38.95 -3.90 -9.69
CA ASN A 1004 40.32 -3.47 -9.40
C ASN A 1004 40.99 -4.37 -8.34
N ASN A 1005 40.25 -4.78 -7.30
CA ASN A 1005 40.75 -5.69 -6.27
C ASN A 1005 41.02 -7.11 -6.79
N ILE A 1006 40.16 -7.62 -7.69
CA ILE A 1006 40.41 -8.87 -8.42
C ILE A 1006 41.69 -8.74 -9.26
N GLY A 1007 41.86 -7.62 -9.96
CA GLY A 1007 43.07 -7.31 -10.71
C GLY A 1007 44.32 -7.31 -9.83
N LEU A 1008 44.26 -6.71 -8.63
CA LEU A 1008 45.36 -6.71 -7.66
C LEU A 1008 45.72 -8.13 -7.19
N ALA A 1009 44.72 -8.96 -6.88
CA ALA A 1009 44.96 -10.34 -6.50
C ALA A 1009 45.57 -11.17 -7.64
N ALA A 1010 45.08 -11.01 -8.88
CA ALA A 1010 45.65 -11.66 -10.07
C ALA A 1010 47.08 -11.20 -10.37
N TYR A 1011 47.36 -9.89 -10.21
CA TYR A 1011 48.70 -9.34 -10.34
C TYR A 1011 49.66 -9.91 -9.26
N GLY A 1012 49.20 -10.04 -8.01
CA GLY A 1012 49.94 -10.71 -6.94
C GLY A 1012 50.27 -12.18 -7.23
N GLN A 1013 49.44 -12.85 -8.03
CA GLN A 1013 49.68 -14.20 -8.56
C GLN A 1013 50.58 -14.24 -9.81
N ARG A 1014 51.06 -13.08 -10.29
CA ARG A 1014 51.80 -12.93 -11.56
C ARG A 1014 50.98 -13.31 -12.80
N LYS A 1015 49.65 -13.29 -12.73
CA LYS A 1015 48.75 -13.48 -13.87
C LYS A 1015 48.47 -12.15 -14.55
N HIS A 1016 49.49 -11.63 -15.22
CA HIS A 1016 49.49 -10.27 -15.78
C HIS A 1016 48.34 -10.01 -16.77
N ASP A 1017 48.03 -10.96 -17.66
CA ASP A 1017 46.97 -10.78 -18.66
C ASP A 1017 45.56 -10.76 -18.04
N GLU A 1018 45.32 -11.58 -17.02
CA GLU A 1018 44.05 -11.56 -16.27
C GLU A 1018 43.90 -10.24 -15.51
N ALA A 1019 44.96 -9.80 -14.82
CA ALA A 1019 44.97 -8.53 -14.09
C ALA A 1019 44.66 -7.34 -15.01
N LEU A 1020 45.32 -7.30 -16.18
CA LEU A 1020 45.12 -6.25 -17.19
C LEU A 1020 43.65 -6.18 -17.63
N ASN A 1021 43.03 -7.34 -17.94
CA ASN A 1021 41.62 -7.39 -18.33
C ASN A 1021 40.69 -6.79 -17.25
N PHE A 1022 40.88 -7.17 -15.98
CA PHE A 1022 40.06 -6.65 -14.89
C PHE A 1022 40.29 -5.15 -14.65
N TYR A 1023 41.53 -4.67 -14.71
CA TYR A 1023 41.81 -3.23 -14.59
C TYR A 1023 41.22 -2.42 -15.73
N GLN A 1024 41.26 -2.93 -16.96
CA GLN A 1024 40.70 -2.24 -18.12
C GLN A 1024 39.17 -2.16 -18.06
N ARG A 1025 38.52 -3.22 -17.58
CA ARG A 1025 37.08 -3.20 -17.27
C ARG A 1025 36.76 -2.17 -16.19
N ALA A 1026 37.54 -2.11 -15.10
CA ALA A 1026 37.35 -1.13 -14.05
C ALA A 1026 37.54 0.31 -14.56
N LEU A 1027 38.57 0.55 -15.38
CA LEU A 1027 38.84 1.84 -16.01
C LEU A 1027 37.68 2.27 -16.91
N THR A 1028 37.21 1.38 -17.78
CA THR A 1028 36.08 1.65 -18.70
C THR A 1028 34.82 2.09 -17.93
N ILE A 1029 34.54 1.45 -16.79
CA ILE A 1029 33.41 1.82 -15.93
C ILE A 1029 33.65 3.20 -15.31
N ARG A 1030 34.83 3.44 -14.73
CA ARG A 1030 35.17 4.73 -14.10
C ARG A 1030 35.12 5.88 -15.11
N GLU A 1031 35.67 5.72 -16.32
CA GLU A 1031 35.64 6.75 -17.36
C GLU A 1031 34.23 7.09 -17.86
N LYS A 1032 33.30 6.13 -17.79
CA LYS A 1032 31.92 6.33 -18.22
C LYS A 1032 31.08 7.09 -17.18
N PHE A 1033 31.33 6.87 -15.89
CA PHE A 1033 30.45 7.34 -14.82
C PHE A 1033 31.09 8.38 -13.90
N ASP A 1034 32.41 8.38 -13.75
CA ASP A 1034 33.13 9.41 -13.02
C ASP A 1034 33.43 10.61 -13.92
N ALA A 1035 33.66 11.79 -13.33
CA ALA A 1035 34.17 12.94 -14.07
C ALA A 1035 35.54 12.60 -14.71
N HIS A 1036 35.85 13.21 -15.86
CA HIS A 1036 37.04 12.86 -16.65
C HIS A 1036 38.37 12.94 -15.87
N ASN A 1037 38.42 13.80 -14.84
CA ASN A 1037 39.56 13.97 -13.95
C ASN A 1037 39.33 13.34 -12.57
N HIS A 1038 38.54 12.28 -12.42
CA HIS A 1038 38.28 11.72 -11.10
C HIS A 1038 39.50 10.94 -10.55
N PRO A 1039 39.89 11.12 -9.26
CA PRO A 1039 41.04 10.44 -8.68
C PRO A 1039 41.01 8.90 -8.80
N ASN A 1040 39.83 8.27 -8.77
CA ASN A 1040 39.73 6.81 -8.92
C ASN A 1040 40.19 6.31 -10.30
N ILE A 1041 40.12 7.15 -11.34
CA ILE A 1041 40.63 6.79 -12.68
C ILE A 1041 42.15 6.56 -12.58
N VAL A 1042 42.84 7.38 -11.78
CA VAL A 1042 44.30 7.31 -11.60
C VAL A 1042 44.75 5.95 -11.08
N ASP A 1043 44.04 5.38 -10.10
CA ASP A 1043 44.41 4.08 -9.54
C ASP A 1043 44.34 2.96 -10.59
N SER A 1044 43.35 2.98 -11.47
CA SER A 1044 43.24 2.01 -12.57
C SER A 1044 44.36 2.22 -13.59
N LEU A 1045 44.64 3.47 -13.97
CA LEU A 1045 45.73 3.79 -14.91
C LEU A 1045 47.09 3.35 -14.39
N ILE A 1046 47.39 3.63 -13.11
CA ILE A 1046 48.65 3.22 -12.46
C ILE A 1046 48.77 1.70 -12.39
N ASN A 1047 47.69 1.01 -12.02
CA ASN A 1047 47.70 -0.45 -11.97
C ASN A 1047 47.96 -1.06 -13.36
N ILE A 1048 47.33 -0.53 -14.42
CA ILE A 1048 47.60 -0.93 -15.80
C ILE A 1048 49.06 -0.65 -16.18
N ALA A 1049 49.58 0.55 -15.89
CA ALA A 1049 50.96 0.92 -16.17
C ALA A 1049 51.96 -0.03 -15.49
N ASN A 1050 51.71 -0.42 -14.24
CA ASN A 1050 52.55 -1.36 -13.51
C ASN A 1050 52.56 -2.76 -14.15
N VAL A 1051 51.40 -3.27 -14.59
CA VAL A 1051 51.34 -4.55 -15.30
C VAL A 1051 52.11 -4.48 -16.62
N LEU A 1052 51.93 -3.41 -17.40
CA LEU A 1052 52.62 -3.22 -18.67
C LEU A 1052 54.13 -3.06 -18.51
N ARG A 1053 54.58 -2.36 -17.47
CA ARG A 1053 56.00 -2.25 -17.10
C ARG A 1053 56.60 -3.63 -16.81
N ASP A 1054 55.90 -4.45 -16.04
CA ASP A 1054 56.38 -5.81 -15.70
C ASP A 1054 56.34 -6.76 -16.91
N GLN A 1055 55.55 -6.44 -17.95
CA GLN A 1055 55.57 -7.09 -19.27
C GLN A 1055 56.61 -6.48 -20.24
N GLU A 1056 57.45 -5.54 -19.79
CA GLU A 1056 58.44 -4.81 -20.59
C GLU A 1056 57.84 -3.94 -21.72
N LYS A 1057 56.54 -3.64 -21.67
CA LYS A 1057 55.84 -2.77 -22.63
C LYS A 1057 55.91 -1.30 -22.20
N PHE A 1058 57.13 -0.76 -22.14
CA PHE A 1058 57.38 0.57 -21.54
C PHE A 1058 56.68 1.72 -22.25
N ASN A 1059 56.52 1.68 -23.57
CA ASN A 1059 55.82 2.74 -24.33
C ASN A 1059 54.37 2.90 -23.85
N GLU A 1060 53.62 1.80 -23.83
CA GLU A 1060 52.23 1.79 -23.38
C GLU A 1060 52.14 2.16 -21.89
N ALA A 1061 53.03 1.63 -21.04
CA ALA A 1061 53.05 1.94 -19.62
C ALA A 1061 53.24 3.45 -19.32
N ILE A 1062 54.11 4.11 -20.09
CA ILE A 1062 54.36 5.56 -19.97
C ILE A 1062 53.10 6.35 -20.35
N GLU A 1063 52.39 5.98 -21.43
CA GLU A 1063 51.14 6.66 -21.82
C GLU A 1063 50.09 6.65 -20.70
N PHE A 1064 49.88 5.50 -20.05
CA PHE A 1064 48.97 5.38 -18.91
C PHE A 1064 49.45 6.21 -17.71
N GLN A 1065 50.76 6.26 -17.47
CA GLN A 1065 51.35 6.99 -16.35
C GLN A 1065 51.32 8.51 -16.53
N GLU A 1066 51.50 9.01 -17.76
CA GLU A 1066 51.34 10.42 -18.13
C GLU A 1066 49.89 10.86 -18.01
N ARG A 1067 48.95 10.00 -18.41
CA ARG A 1067 47.53 10.28 -18.24
C ARG A 1067 47.13 10.35 -16.77
N ALA A 1068 47.66 9.44 -15.94
CA ALA A 1068 47.51 9.49 -14.49
C ALA A 1068 48.12 10.76 -13.88
N LEU A 1069 49.29 11.20 -14.38
CA LEU A 1069 49.96 12.43 -13.98
C LEU A 1069 49.10 13.65 -14.27
N MET A 1070 48.58 13.79 -15.50
CA MET A 1070 47.69 14.91 -15.88
C MET A 1070 46.47 15.03 -14.96
N ILE A 1071 45.83 13.91 -14.61
CA ILE A 1071 44.68 13.92 -13.70
C ILE A 1071 45.11 14.36 -12.30
N ARG A 1072 46.27 13.92 -11.80
CA ARG A 1072 46.78 14.35 -10.49
C ARG A 1072 47.15 15.84 -10.47
N GLU A 1073 47.82 16.34 -11.50
CA GLU A 1073 48.17 17.76 -11.63
C GLU A 1073 46.94 18.67 -11.73
N HIS A 1074 45.84 18.17 -12.29
CA HIS A 1074 44.58 18.91 -12.34
C HIS A 1074 43.89 19.01 -10.96
N ASN A 1075 43.90 17.92 -10.19
CA ASN A 1075 43.13 17.84 -8.95
C ASN A 1075 43.87 18.34 -7.72
N TYR A 1076 45.20 18.26 -7.74
CA TYR A 1076 46.03 18.50 -6.56
C TYR A 1076 47.04 19.61 -6.84
N PRO A 1077 47.45 20.37 -5.80
CA PRO A 1077 48.47 21.39 -5.98
C PRO A 1077 49.82 20.75 -6.36
N SER A 1078 50.70 21.55 -6.95
CA SER A 1078 51.97 21.10 -7.54
C SER A 1078 52.98 20.50 -6.56
N ASP A 1079 52.72 20.51 -5.26
CA ASP A 1079 53.54 19.92 -4.21
C ASP A 1079 52.97 18.58 -3.68
N TYR A 1080 51.90 18.07 -4.28
CA TYR A 1080 51.33 16.79 -3.91
C TYR A 1080 52.30 15.63 -4.18
N VAL A 1081 52.74 14.97 -3.11
CA VAL A 1081 53.80 13.93 -3.14
C VAL A 1081 53.51 12.82 -4.15
N ASN A 1082 52.24 12.48 -4.41
CA ASN A 1082 51.88 11.45 -5.37
C ASN A 1082 52.14 11.81 -6.84
N ILE A 1083 52.26 13.10 -7.18
CA ILE A 1083 52.75 13.55 -8.50
C ILE A 1083 54.22 13.12 -8.66
N THR A 1084 55.01 13.18 -7.60
CA THR A 1084 56.44 12.80 -7.63
C THR A 1084 56.62 11.30 -7.88
N TYR A 1085 55.74 10.44 -7.34
CA TYR A 1085 55.75 9.01 -7.67
C TYR A 1085 55.40 8.75 -9.14
N ASN A 1086 54.51 9.54 -9.76
CA ASN A 1086 54.26 9.42 -11.19
C ASN A 1086 55.52 9.74 -12.01
N LEU A 1087 56.15 10.88 -11.72
CA LEU A 1087 57.36 11.33 -12.40
C LEU A 1087 58.51 10.34 -12.24
N SER A 1088 58.74 9.80 -11.04
CA SER A 1088 59.81 8.84 -10.80
C SER A 1088 59.57 7.51 -11.52
N ASN A 1089 58.33 7.00 -11.53
CA ASN A 1089 57.99 5.81 -12.32
C ASN A 1089 58.19 6.05 -13.84
N ILE A 1090 57.85 7.23 -14.35
CA ILE A 1090 58.13 7.59 -15.76
C ILE A 1090 59.64 7.63 -15.99
N ALA A 1091 60.41 8.25 -15.09
CA ALA A 1091 61.87 8.31 -15.18
C ALA A 1091 62.50 6.91 -15.23
N ASP A 1092 62.06 6.00 -14.38
CA ASP A 1092 62.50 4.60 -14.38
C ASP A 1092 62.18 3.89 -15.69
N MET A 1093 60.95 4.04 -16.19
CA MET A 1093 60.54 3.43 -17.46
C MET A 1093 61.30 4.00 -18.66
N GLN A 1094 61.59 5.30 -18.68
CA GLN A 1094 62.44 5.93 -19.71
C GLN A 1094 63.88 5.44 -19.63
N ARG A 1095 64.39 5.20 -18.41
CA ARG A 1095 65.74 4.64 -18.22
C ARG A 1095 65.83 3.23 -18.78
N TRP A 1096 64.81 2.39 -18.58
CA TRP A 1096 64.76 1.02 -19.11
C TRP A 1096 64.54 0.95 -20.63
N ARG A 1097 64.14 2.08 -21.24
CA ARG A 1097 64.08 2.28 -22.71
C ARG A 1097 65.38 2.83 -23.31
N ASP A 1098 66.43 2.99 -22.52
CA ASP A 1098 67.69 3.65 -22.88
C ASP A 1098 67.56 5.16 -23.23
N GLU A 1099 66.44 5.80 -22.89
CA GLU A 1099 66.22 7.25 -23.05
C GLU A 1099 66.71 8.01 -21.80
N HIS A 1100 68.01 7.87 -21.49
CA HIS A 1100 68.58 8.32 -20.22
C HIS A 1100 68.52 9.86 -20.01
N GLU A 1101 68.60 10.66 -21.07
CA GLU A 1101 68.45 12.12 -20.98
C GLU A 1101 67.04 12.53 -20.56
N LEU A 1102 66.02 11.86 -21.11
CA LEU A 1102 64.63 12.11 -20.77
C LEU A 1102 64.32 11.62 -19.35
N SER A 1103 64.83 10.44 -18.98
CA SER A 1103 64.78 9.92 -17.61
C SER A 1103 65.34 10.93 -16.60
N LEU A 1104 66.49 11.53 -16.92
CA LEU A 1104 67.12 12.55 -16.07
C LEU A 1104 66.21 13.78 -15.87
N ILE A 1105 65.52 14.24 -16.91
CA ILE A 1105 64.59 15.38 -16.82
C ILE A 1105 63.44 15.06 -15.86
N TYR A 1106 62.79 13.90 -16.01
CA TYR A 1106 61.69 13.50 -15.13
C TYR A 1106 62.13 13.33 -13.67
N GLU A 1107 63.30 12.71 -13.42
CA GLU A 1107 63.79 12.51 -12.06
C GLU A 1107 64.28 13.81 -11.42
N GLN A 1108 64.85 14.75 -12.19
CA GLN A 1108 65.19 16.09 -11.69
C GLN A 1108 63.94 16.90 -11.31
N ASN A 1109 62.88 16.81 -12.12
CA ASN A 1109 61.59 17.43 -11.77
C ASN A 1109 61.00 16.80 -10.50
N CYS A 1110 61.04 15.47 -10.39
CA CYS A 1110 60.65 14.74 -9.19
C CYS A 1110 61.42 15.22 -7.95
N PHE A 1111 62.75 15.31 -8.04
CA PHE A 1111 63.62 15.79 -6.97
C PHE A 1111 63.29 17.23 -6.53
N LEU A 1112 63.11 18.16 -7.47
CA LEU A 1112 62.77 19.55 -7.18
C LEU A 1112 61.42 19.69 -6.48
N MET A 1113 60.45 18.85 -6.85
CA MET A 1113 59.15 18.82 -6.21
C MET A 1113 59.22 18.23 -4.80
N ARG A 1114 59.95 17.13 -4.61
CA ARG A 1114 60.18 16.52 -3.29
C ARG A 1114 60.86 17.50 -2.32
N LEU A 1115 61.84 18.27 -2.79
CA LEU A 1115 62.49 19.32 -1.98
C LEU A 1115 61.54 20.44 -1.53
N LYS A 1116 60.49 20.74 -2.30
CA LYS A 1116 59.49 21.74 -1.92
C LYS A 1116 58.46 21.18 -0.93
N ALA A 1117 58.11 19.90 -1.10
CA ALA A 1117 57.03 19.25 -0.36
C ALA A 1117 57.47 18.58 0.96
N LEU A 1118 58.74 18.17 1.05
CA LEU A 1118 59.25 17.33 2.14
C LEU A 1118 60.43 18.01 2.86
N PRO A 1119 60.68 17.65 4.14
CA PRO A 1119 61.88 18.07 4.86
C PRO A 1119 63.16 17.69 4.09
N PRO A 1120 64.24 18.50 4.12
CA PRO A 1120 65.47 18.26 3.34
C PRO A 1120 66.19 16.93 3.62
N ASP A 1121 65.94 16.34 4.79
CA ASP A 1121 66.48 15.08 5.28
C ASP A 1121 65.52 13.89 5.08
N HIS A 1122 64.43 14.08 4.34
CA HIS A 1122 63.44 13.04 4.08
C HIS A 1122 64.00 11.95 3.12
N GLU A 1123 63.68 10.69 3.41
CA GLU A 1123 64.17 9.51 2.67
C GLU A 1123 63.95 9.61 1.15
N GLU A 1124 62.76 10.00 0.70
CA GLU A 1124 62.43 10.16 -0.73
C GLU A 1124 63.35 11.14 -1.49
N ILE A 1125 63.94 12.13 -0.82
CA ILE A 1125 64.93 13.02 -1.42
C ILE A 1125 66.24 12.24 -1.68
N GLY A 1126 66.62 11.38 -0.73
CA GLY A 1126 67.72 10.42 -0.89
C GLY A 1126 67.47 9.44 -2.04
N HIS A 1127 66.23 8.95 -2.20
CA HIS A 1127 65.85 8.07 -3.32
C HIS A 1127 66.03 8.77 -4.66
N SER A 1128 65.54 10.01 -4.80
CA SER A 1128 65.72 10.74 -6.06
C SER A 1128 67.18 11.06 -6.37
N LEU A 1129 67.99 11.41 -5.36
CA LEU A 1129 69.43 11.61 -5.57
C LEU A 1129 70.13 10.31 -5.99
N SER A 1130 69.75 9.19 -5.40
CA SER A 1130 70.25 7.87 -5.78
C SER A 1130 69.88 7.52 -7.22
N ASN A 1131 68.62 7.75 -7.62
CA ASN A 1131 68.15 7.54 -8.98
C ASN A 1131 68.88 8.43 -9.99
N ILE A 1132 69.10 9.72 -9.67
CA ILE A 1132 69.88 10.63 -10.52
C ILE A 1132 71.33 10.16 -10.66
N GLY A 1133 71.95 9.68 -9.57
CA GLY A 1133 73.29 9.09 -9.60
C GLY A 1133 73.36 7.91 -10.56
N GLN A 1134 72.37 7.02 -10.50
CA GLN A 1134 72.26 5.86 -11.40
C GLN A 1134 72.04 6.26 -12.86
N ILE A 1135 71.26 7.31 -13.13
CA ILE A 1135 71.06 7.81 -14.50
C ILE A 1135 72.35 8.42 -15.05
N TYR A 1136 73.14 9.15 -14.24
CA TYR A 1136 74.44 9.68 -14.66
C TYR A 1136 75.48 8.59 -14.92
N GLU A 1137 75.43 7.50 -14.17
CA GLU A 1137 76.25 6.33 -14.41
C GLU A 1137 75.94 5.70 -15.78
N ASN A 1138 74.65 5.52 -16.11
CA ASN A 1138 74.21 5.06 -17.42
C ASN A 1138 74.59 6.02 -18.57
N LEU A 1139 74.64 7.33 -18.29
CA LEU A 1139 75.11 8.36 -19.23
C LEU A 1139 76.64 8.45 -19.35
N GLN A 1140 77.40 7.55 -18.70
CA GLN A 1140 78.86 7.53 -18.67
C GLN A 1140 79.47 8.83 -18.09
N LYS A 1141 78.84 9.39 -17.05
CA LYS A 1141 79.32 10.59 -16.32
C LYS A 1141 79.65 10.23 -14.86
N PRO A 1142 80.71 9.42 -14.61
CA PRO A 1142 80.99 8.82 -13.30
C PRO A 1142 81.24 9.84 -12.18
N ILE A 1143 81.87 10.99 -12.49
CA ILE A 1143 82.11 12.07 -11.51
C ILE A 1143 80.80 12.65 -10.96
N LEU A 1144 79.81 12.86 -11.83
CA LEU A 1144 78.49 13.35 -11.42
C LEU A 1144 77.72 12.26 -10.68
N ALA A 1145 77.77 11.02 -11.14
CA ALA A 1145 77.15 9.89 -10.44
C ALA A 1145 77.66 9.77 -8.99
N LEU A 1146 78.99 9.90 -8.80
CA LEU A 1146 79.63 9.88 -7.49
C LEU A 1146 79.15 11.00 -6.56
N ASP A 1147 79.05 12.25 -7.04
CA ASP A 1147 78.51 13.38 -6.25
C ASP A 1147 77.09 13.10 -5.76
N TYR A 1148 76.22 12.64 -6.66
CA TYR A 1148 74.82 12.37 -6.32
C TYR A 1148 74.67 11.17 -5.37
N TYR A 1149 75.46 10.11 -5.52
CA TYR A 1149 75.47 9.00 -4.57
C TYR A 1149 75.98 9.42 -3.19
N GLN A 1150 77.02 10.27 -3.11
CA GLN A 1150 77.50 10.80 -1.82
C GLN A 1150 76.43 11.66 -1.12
N ARG A 1151 75.71 12.48 -1.88
CA ARG A 1151 74.59 13.27 -1.36
C ARG A 1151 73.41 12.40 -0.90
N ALA A 1152 73.09 11.34 -1.64
CA ALA A 1152 72.08 10.36 -1.24
C ALA A 1152 72.49 9.63 0.07
N LEU A 1153 73.75 9.23 0.17
CA LEU A 1153 74.31 8.57 1.36
C LEU A 1153 74.23 9.48 2.59
N ALA A 1154 74.50 10.78 2.45
CA ALA A 1154 74.40 11.75 3.53
C ALA A 1154 72.97 11.83 4.10
N ILE A 1155 71.96 11.84 3.23
CA ILE A 1155 70.54 11.84 3.65
C ILE A 1155 70.19 10.51 4.33
N TYR A 1156 70.53 9.38 3.70
CA TYR A 1156 70.24 8.06 4.25
C TYR A 1156 70.88 7.80 5.62
N THR A 1157 72.06 8.36 5.88
CA THR A 1157 72.73 8.22 7.18
C THR A 1157 71.95 8.91 8.30
N ILE A 1158 71.18 9.96 7.97
CA ILE A 1158 70.37 10.71 8.92
C ILE A 1158 69.02 10.01 9.14
N CYS A 1159 68.36 9.57 8.05
CA CYS A 1159 66.97 9.12 8.11
C CYS A 1159 66.77 7.60 8.23
N LEU A 1160 67.81 6.77 7.99
CA LEU A 1160 67.68 5.31 7.99
C LEU A 1160 68.54 4.64 9.08
N PRO A 1161 68.11 3.46 9.60
CA PRO A 1161 68.93 2.67 10.52
C PRO A 1161 70.26 2.24 9.88
N SER A 1162 71.32 2.12 10.67
CA SER A 1162 72.66 1.73 10.18
C SER A 1162 72.73 0.36 9.47
N SER A 1163 71.74 -0.50 9.67
CA SER A 1163 71.59 -1.79 8.98
C SER A 1163 70.77 -1.73 7.69
N HIS A 1164 70.31 -0.56 7.27
CA HIS A 1164 69.41 -0.42 6.12
C HIS A 1164 70.13 -0.73 4.80
N TYR A 1165 69.45 -1.44 3.92
CA TYR A 1165 70.01 -1.91 2.65
C TYR A 1165 70.49 -0.77 1.74
N ASN A 1166 69.72 0.32 1.64
CA ASN A 1166 70.07 1.48 0.80
C ASN A 1166 71.38 2.16 1.22
N LEU A 1167 71.69 2.23 2.52
CA LEU A 1167 72.99 2.73 3.02
C LEU A 1167 74.14 1.91 2.46
N ARG A 1168 74.00 0.58 2.50
CA ARG A 1168 75.01 -0.36 2.01
C ARG A 1168 75.18 -0.32 0.50
N ILE A 1169 74.09 -0.19 -0.27
CA ILE A 1169 74.20 -0.04 -1.75
C ILE A 1169 74.92 1.25 -2.09
N MET A 1170 74.58 2.37 -1.44
CA MET A 1170 75.22 3.64 -1.75
C MET A 1170 76.72 3.60 -1.44
N GLN A 1171 77.13 2.98 -0.32
CA GLN A 1171 78.54 2.75 0.00
C GLN A 1171 79.25 1.91 -1.08
N LEU A 1172 78.65 0.79 -1.48
CA LEU A 1172 79.20 -0.08 -2.55
C LEU A 1172 79.31 0.64 -3.90
N ASN A 1173 78.31 1.43 -4.28
CA ASN A 1173 78.32 2.20 -5.53
C ASN A 1173 79.40 3.28 -5.51
N ILE A 1174 79.59 3.96 -4.37
CA ILE A 1174 80.63 4.97 -4.19
C ILE A 1174 82.02 4.33 -4.22
N GLU A 1175 82.24 3.23 -3.51
CA GLU A 1175 83.51 2.48 -3.51
C GLU A 1175 83.88 2.03 -4.94
N ARG A 1176 82.94 1.37 -5.64
CA ARG A 1176 83.16 0.91 -7.03
C ARG A 1176 83.53 2.06 -7.97
N LEU A 1177 82.75 3.14 -7.97
CA LEU A 1177 83.02 4.28 -8.86
C LEU A 1177 84.31 5.01 -8.49
N SER A 1178 84.68 5.04 -7.20
CA SER A 1178 85.95 5.64 -6.76
C SER A 1178 87.15 4.82 -7.23
N GLU A 1179 87.08 3.49 -7.16
CA GLU A 1179 88.11 2.59 -7.70
C GLU A 1179 88.23 2.70 -9.23
N GLU A 1180 87.10 2.75 -9.96
CA GLU A 1180 87.09 2.94 -11.43
C GLU A 1180 87.74 4.27 -11.85
N LEU A 1181 87.49 5.35 -11.09
CA LEU A 1181 88.07 6.68 -11.35
C LEU A 1181 89.54 6.79 -10.95
N GLU A 1182 89.99 6.08 -9.91
CA GLU A 1182 91.41 5.98 -9.55
C GLU A 1182 92.22 5.23 -10.62
N ILE A 1183 91.63 4.24 -11.29
CA ILE A 1183 92.26 3.47 -12.40
C ILE A 1183 92.34 4.28 -13.71
N GLU A 1184 91.44 5.24 -13.96
CA GLU A 1184 91.50 6.11 -15.15
C GLU A 1184 92.49 7.29 -15.03
N LEU A 1185 92.95 7.60 -13.81
CA LEU A 1185 93.87 8.71 -13.52
C LEU A 1185 95.36 8.29 -13.42
N ASP A 1186 95.64 6.99 -13.26
CA ASP A 1186 96.98 6.36 -13.37
C ASP A 1186 97.28 5.89 -14.80
#